data_AF-A0A800MDF0-F1
#
_entry.id   AF-A0A800MDF0-F1
#
_cell.length_a   1.000
_cell.length_b   1.000
_cell.length_c   1.000
_cell.angle_alpha   90.00
_cell.angle_beta   90.00
_cell.angle_gamma   90.00
#
_symmetry.space_group_name_H-M   'P 1'
#
loop_
_entity.id
_entity.type
_entity.pdbx_description
1 polymer ?
#
loop_
_entity_poly.entity_id
_entity_poly.type
_entity_poly.pdbx_seq_one_letter_code
_entity_poly.pdbx_strand_id
1 'polypeptide(L)'
;MPNPFSIKLLNVKHRYDRTNTAIHSLNISARSGEMICIMGPSGSGKSTLIRILAGHLKPSNGTILFNNRSLYDNLLSLRPHISYVPEEESHDPLLTVYENLSYSSTIRCPDLSNSERKKALESLLIEIDLDPYSQKIVGSEDTKNLSGGERKRLHTAMDLISNANAYFFDEPTSGLSSKDSENVLNLIRKKCEEKISFISIHQPSARLFHLFDKALLLDKGGRIAFYGKPMEMIEYFKGAQQYLLHLNQKRNDANKTNSINNDIISPESIFDILDFSKKANDDLPENFWEDRFIKQRQSLSNEAKDDLPIISTTQPSSKKRFAHFKTHISRAFLSKIRNKGSLATTLLVAPILALLISCVLRHSETEVYQFGSSSHIPAYIFITLVVAMFLGLTNTSDEIIRDKNLLKRERNHSASIWQYVLAKFLVSAAFAFSQCFIYLSIGNAILSINDMLWIYLAWTVPTCLVGSSLGLLISSLVKSTKTALNTIPLALIPQIILGGALINYEEMNFNYSLFNTKVEENQRSEMQVPFICNFIPLRWSYESLIVAQDTLNPLAKAIAEIEHHKKSLLTKGKLTEKEKEKLNQYKDAYTVVFGITGKNPKDIKIKIDKIRDELISNKFDADKYYSNNNQGALSSTDAYQNGKIRDLIIKAEIDMLDYRIHENDNKNKDINVFLGKSKKILDKQISTLRMNALVLLSFTLAILFYLSLILRKQSLKVKSN
;
A
#
# COMPACT_ATOMS: atom_id res chain seq x y z
N MET A 1 37.14 -7.29 24.60
CA MET A 1 35.97 -6.38 24.65
C MET A 1 35.61 -6.01 23.22
N PRO A 2 34.33 -6.01 22.80
CA PRO A 2 33.99 -5.56 21.45
C PRO A 2 34.42 -4.09 21.31
N ASN A 3 35.10 -3.77 20.21
CA ASN A 3 35.69 -2.46 19.98
C ASN A 3 34.62 -1.35 20.00
N PRO A 4 34.92 -0.17 20.56
CA PRO A 4 33.93 0.90 20.71
C PRO A 4 33.51 1.43 19.34
N PHE A 5 32.21 1.41 19.05
CA PHE A 5 31.67 2.11 17.89
C PHE A 5 31.92 3.61 18.04
N SER A 6 32.07 4.31 16.91
CA SER A 6 32.21 5.77 16.90
C SER A 6 31.42 6.42 15.77
N ILE A 7 30.96 7.64 16.01
CA ILE A 7 30.34 8.50 15.01
C ILE A 7 31.08 9.82 15.00
N LYS A 8 31.56 10.26 13.83
CA LYS A 8 32.23 11.54 13.63
C LYS A 8 31.54 12.35 12.54
N LEU A 9 31.27 13.61 12.81
CA LEU A 9 30.78 14.59 11.85
C LEU A 9 31.95 15.47 11.45
N LEU A 10 32.18 15.61 10.15
CA LEU A 10 33.25 16.43 9.60
C LEU A 10 32.63 17.50 8.69
N ASN A 11 32.64 18.75 9.17
CA ASN A 11 32.14 19.94 8.48
C ASN A 11 30.72 19.76 7.90
N VAL A 12 29.84 19.11 8.66
CA VAL A 12 28.48 18.80 8.20
C VAL A 12 27.66 20.08 8.09
N LYS A 13 27.11 20.34 6.90
CA LYS A 13 26.18 21.43 6.63
C LYS A 13 24.92 20.91 5.97
N HIS A 14 23.78 21.49 6.31
CA HIS A 14 22.54 21.17 5.63
C HIS A 14 21.68 22.41 5.43
N ARG A 15 21.15 22.55 4.21
CA ARG A 15 20.20 23.59 3.82
C ARG A 15 18.99 22.91 3.20
N TYR A 16 17.77 23.36 3.57
CA TYR A 16 16.55 22.85 2.95
C TYR A 16 16.25 23.55 1.62
N ASP A 17 16.59 24.84 1.55
CA ASP A 17 16.45 25.72 0.39
C ASP A 17 17.66 26.67 0.33
N ARG A 18 17.78 27.50 -0.72
CA ARG A 18 18.89 28.46 -0.86
C ARG A 18 19.06 29.40 0.33
N THR A 19 17.97 29.74 1.02
CA THR A 19 17.96 30.71 2.13
C THR A 19 17.93 30.07 3.52
N ASN A 20 17.42 28.83 3.64
CA ASN A 20 17.16 28.22 4.95
C ASN A 20 18.25 27.20 5.33
N THR A 21 19.28 27.68 6.04
CA THR A 21 20.33 26.82 6.60
C THR A 21 19.85 26.22 7.91
N ALA A 22 19.74 24.89 7.94
CA ALA A 22 19.28 24.15 9.12
C ALA A 22 20.42 23.65 10.00
N ILE A 23 21.61 23.43 9.42
CA ILE A 23 22.82 23.03 10.14
C ILE A 23 24.02 23.76 9.53
N HIS A 24 24.82 24.40 10.39
CA HIS A 24 26.08 25.06 10.04
C HIS A 24 27.28 24.22 10.51
N SER A 25 28.38 24.21 9.74
CA SER A 25 29.62 23.41 9.91
C SER A 25 29.79 22.65 11.24
N LEU A 26 29.10 21.51 11.42
CA LEU A 26 29.22 20.74 12.66
C LEU A 26 30.40 19.77 12.63
N ASN A 27 31.19 19.81 13.70
CA ASN A 27 32.32 18.92 13.98
C ASN A 27 32.18 18.31 15.39
N ILE A 28 31.58 17.13 15.47
CA ILE A 28 31.32 16.41 16.73
C ILE A 28 31.74 14.94 16.62
N SER A 29 32.08 14.33 17.75
CA SER A 29 32.49 12.92 17.83
C SER A 29 31.91 12.23 19.04
N ALA A 30 31.16 11.15 18.81
CA ALA A 30 30.58 10.30 19.85
C ALA A 30 31.18 8.90 19.82
N ARG A 31 31.30 8.27 21.00
CA ARG A 31 31.80 6.91 21.20
C ARG A 31 30.73 6.03 21.88
N SER A 32 30.87 4.72 21.76
CA SER A 32 30.01 3.74 22.45
C SER A 32 29.95 4.04 23.95
N GLY A 33 28.75 3.95 24.52
CA GLY A 33 28.45 4.24 25.92
C GLY A 33 28.20 5.71 26.23
N GLU A 34 28.40 6.61 25.26
CA GLU A 34 28.04 8.01 25.43
C GLU A 34 26.56 8.26 25.07
N MET A 35 25.86 8.90 26.01
CA MET A 35 24.52 9.45 25.86
C MET A 35 24.63 10.98 25.73
N ILE A 36 24.31 11.48 24.53
CA ILE A 36 24.47 12.88 24.14
C ILE A 36 23.10 13.56 24.13
N CYS A 37 22.95 14.61 24.94
CA CYS A 37 21.79 15.49 24.91
C CYS A 37 21.94 16.53 23.79
N ILE A 38 20.96 16.63 22.90
CA ILE A 38 20.88 17.70 21.89
C ILE A 38 19.83 18.72 22.36
N MET A 39 20.29 19.93 22.65
CA MET A 39 19.48 21.02 23.17
C MET A 39 19.48 22.20 22.20
N GLY A 40 18.49 23.07 22.32
CA GLY A 40 18.40 24.30 21.55
C GLY A 40 16.95 24.75 21.36
N PRO A 41 16.72 26.03 21.01
CA PRO A 41 15.38 26.56 20.82
C PRO A 41 14.65 25.85 19.67
N SER A 42 13.32 26.01 19.61
CA SER A 42 12.56 25.53 18.46
C SER A 42 13.12 26.09 17.15
N GLY A 43 13.23 25.25 16.11
CA GLY A 43 13.82 25.62 14.83
C GLY A 43 15.37 25.65 14.77
N SER A 44 16.10 25.30 15.84
CA SER A 44 17.57 25.27 15.83
C SER A 44 18.21 24.12 15.02
N GLY A 45 17.40 23.24 14.41
CA GLY A 45 17.91 22.14 13.59
C GLY A 45 18.13 20.80 14.32
N LYS A 46 17.67 20.64 15.58
CA LYS A 46 17.80 19.39 16.36
C LYS A 46 17.29 18.15 15.62
N SER A 47 16.02 18.13 15.22
CA SER A 47 15.41 17.01 14.49
C SER A 47 16.04 16.82 13.12
N THR A 48 16.53 17.89 12.49
CA THR A 48 17.28 17.82 11.22
C THR A 48 18.61 17.09 11.42
N LEU A 49 19.35 17.39 12.49
CA LEU A 49 20.60 16.72 12.84
C LEU A 49 20.37 15.25 13.14
N ILE A 50 19.35 14.93 13.94
CA ILE A 50 18.99 13.55 14.27
C ILE A 50 18.63 12.76 13.00
N ARG A 51 17.83 13.33 12.08
CA ARG A 51 17.51 12.70 10.79
C ARG A 51 18.74 12.51 9.91
N ILE A 52 19.70 13.42 9.97
CA ILE A 52 20.98 13.27 9.25
C ILE A 52 21.77 12.11 9.85
N LEU A 53 21.96 12.06 11.17
CA LEU A 53 22.67 10.98 11.84
C LEU A 53 22.00 9.60 11.65
N ALA A 54 20.66 9.57 11.62
CA ALA A 54 19.87 8.37 11.32
C ALA A 54 19.97 7.89 9.86
N GLY A 55 20.64 8.64 8.98
CA GLY A 55 20.70 8.37 7.54
C GLY A 55 19.39 8.64 6.80
N HIS A 56 18.47 9.39 7.41
CA HIS A 56 17.14 9.75 6.89
C HIS A 56 17.17 10.93 5.93
N LEU A 57 18.10 11.86 6.13
CA LEU A 57 18.30 13.08 5.35
C LEU A 57 19.78 13.20 4.99
N LYS A 58 20.16 13.59 3.76
CA LYS A 58 21.57 13.66 3.33
C LYS A 58 22.05 15.08 3.58
N PRO A 59 23.20 15.29 4.24
CA PRO A 59 23.73 16.64 4.40
C PRO A 59 24.08 17.21 3.02
N SER A 60 23.99 18.53 2.90
CA SER A 60 24.33 19.23 1.66
C SER A 60 25.85 19.20 1.44
N ASN A 61 26.63 19.44 2.50
CA ASN A 61 28.09 19.33 2.50
C ASN A 61 28.59 18.60 3.76
N GLY A 62 29.84 18.15 3.72
CA GLY A 62 30.50 17.44 4.81
C GLY A 62 30.24 15.94 4.79
N THR A 63 30.92 15.23 5.68
CA THR A 63 30.90 13.75 5.74
C THR A 63 30.61 13.27 7.14
N ILE A 64 29.81 12.20 7.23
CA ILE A 64 29.54 11.51 8.49
C ILE A 64 30.21 10.16 8.42
N LEU A 65 31.11 9.92 9.37
CA LEU A 65 31.83 8.66 9.51
C LEU A 65 31.16 7.86 10.62
N PHE A 66 30.65 6.68 10.28
CA PHE A 66 30.22 5.67 11.23
C PHE A 66 31.28 4.57 11.24
N ASN A 67 32.00 4.46 12.35
CA ASN A 67 33.16 3.57 12.50
C ASN A 67 34.16 3.72 11.34
N ASN A 68 34.60 4.96 11.10
CA ASN A 68 35.50 5.40 10.00
C ASN A 68 35.01 5.13 8.56
N ARG A 69 33.77 4.68 8.36
CA ARG A 69 33.15 4.57 7.03
C ARG A 69 32.15 5.68 6.78
N SER A 70 32.15 6.24 5.57
CA SER A 70 31.13 7.21 5.15
C SER A 70 29.74 6.59 5.24
N LEU A 71 28.85 7.20 6.03
CA LEU A 71 27.49 6.74 6.30
C LEU A 71 26.65 6.66 5.02
N TYR A 72 26.71 7.69 4.17
CA TYR A 72 25.84 7.78 3.00
C TYR A 72 26.35 6.94 1.82
N ASP A 73 27.66 6.72 1.73
CA ASP A 73 28.23 5.86 0.68
C ASP A 73 28.00 4.37 1.02
N ASN A 74 27.92 4.04 2.32
CA ASN A 74 27.72 2.68 2.82
C ASN A 74 26.35 2.49 3.51
N LEU A 75 25.35 3.26 3.08
CA LEU A 75 24.10 3.40 3.82
C LEU A 75 23.32 2.08 3.94
N LEU A 76 23.30 1.27 2.87
CA LEU A 76 22.59 -0.01 2.87
C LEU A 76 23.18 -1.01 3.88
N SER A 77 24.49 -0.99 4.07
CA SER A 77 25.19 -1.85 5.03
C SER A 77 25.12 -1.35 6.46
N LEU A 78 25.05 -0.04 6.67
CA LEU A 78 25.13 0.58 8.00
C LEU A 78 23.76 0.79 8.66
N ARG A 79 22.69 0.95 7.86
CA ARG A 79 21.32 1.14 8.36
C ARG A 79 20.87 0.12 9.41
N PRO A 80 21.16 -1.20 9.30
CA PRO A 80 20.77 -2.17 10.33
C PRO A 80 21.37 -1.89 11.72
N HIS A 81 22.48 -1.16 11.79
CA HIS A 81 23.16 -0.78 13.04
C HIS A 81 22.65 0.54 13.63
N ILE A 82 21.68 1.20 12.98
CA ILE A 82 21.19 2.53 13.33
C ILE A 82 19.68 2.50 13.57
N SER A 83 19.27 2.87 14.77
CA SER A 83 17.85 2.99 15.16
C SER A 83 17.45 4.46 15.29
N TYR A 84 16.29 4.82 14.72
CA TYR A 84 15.72 6.16 14.79
C TYR A 84 14.31 6.11 15.40
N VAL A 85 14.14 6.81 16.51
CA VAL A 85 12.86 6.97 17.20
C VAL A 85 12.32 8.36 16.84
N PRO A 86 11.27 8.45 16.01
CA PRO A 86 10.69 9.73 15.62
C PRO A 86 9.90 10.36 16.78
N GLU A 87 9.69 11.68 16.69
CA GLU A 87 8.87 12.45 17.64
C GLU A 87 7.41 11.98 17.62
N GLU A 88 6.81 11.93 16.42
CA GLU A 88 5.45 11.44 16.19
C GLU A 88 5.34 9.95 16.53
N GLU A 89 4.34 9.63 17.37
CA GLU A 89 4.05 8.25 17.73
C GLU A 89 3.62 7.44 16.51
N SER A 90 4.30 6.31 16.29
CA SER A 90 4.14 5.48 15.09
C SER A 90 4.04 4.01 15.46
N HIS A 91 2.87 3.65 15.96
CA HIS A 91 2.42 2.29 16.27
C HIS A 91 1.08 2.02 15.55
N ASP A 92 0.65 0.76 15.45
CA ASP A 92 -0.69 0.45 14.94
C ASP A 92 -1.69 0.56 16.11
N PRO A 93 -2.66 1.49 16.06
CA PRO A 93 -3.62 1.70 17.14
C PRO A 93 -4.61 0.54 17.33
N LEU A 94 -4.76 -0.34 16.33
CA LEU A 94 -5.70 -1.47 16.36
C LEU A 94 -5.08 -2.75 16.91
N LEU A 95 -3.77 -2.73 17.20
CA LEU A 95 -3.03 -3.85 17.76
C LEU A 95 -2.83 -3.69 19.26
N THR A 96 -2.53 -4.81 19.92
CA THR A 96 -2.16 -4.80 21.33
C THR A 96 -0.74 -4.29 21.55
N VAL A 97 -0.40 -3.97 22.80
CA VAL A 97 0.97 -3.64 23.21
C VAL A 97 1.94 -4.75 22.80
N TYR A 98 1.61 -6.00 23.13
CA TYR A 98 2.41 -7.18 22.80
C TYR A 98 2.59 -7.37 21.30
N GLU A 99 1.52 -7.22 20.52
CA GLU A 99 1.58 -7.39 19.06
C GLU A 99 2.45 -6.32 18.38
N ASN A 100 2.31 -5.05 18.78
CA ASN A 100 3.17 -3.97 18.28
C ASN A 100 4.66 -4.27 18.54
N LEU A 101 5.00 -4.67 19.77
CA LEU A 101 6.37 -5.05 20.13
C LEU A 101 6.84 -6.31 19.38
N SER A 102 5.98 -7.33 19.26
CA SER A 102 6.31 -8.59 18.59
C SER A 102 6.58 -8.42 17.10
N TYR A 103 5.76 -7.61 16.42
CA TYR A 103 5.99 -7.28 15.02
C TYR A 103 7.24 -6.43 14.83
N SER A 104 7.45 -5.41 15.68
CA SER A 104 8.67 -4.60 15.64
C SER A 104 9.92 -5.46 15.85
N SER A 105 9.88 -6.37 16.82
CA SER A 105 10.95 -7.33 17.12
C SER A 105 11.26 -8.25 15.95
N THR A 106 10.23 -8.76 15.27
CA THR A 106 10.43 -9.67 14.12
C THR A 106 11.08 -8.96 12.94
N ILE A 107 10.78 -7.67 12.73
CA ILE A 107 11.38 -6.85 11.65
C ILE A 107 12.80 -6.41 12.03
N ARG A 108 13.05 -6.08 13.29
CA ARG A 108 14.33 -5.52 13.77
C ARG A 108 15.36 -6.61 14.11
N CYS A 109 14.89 -7.74 14.62
CA CYS A 109 15.71 -8.86 15.09
C CYS A 109 15.24 -10.18 14.44
N PRO A 110 15.33 -10.30 13.10
CA PRO A 110 14.91 -11.51 12.39
C PRO A 110 15.77 -12.74 12.72
N ASP A 111 16.97 -12.52 13.28
CA ASP A 111 17.92 -13.57 13.67
C ASP A 111 17.52 -14.34 14.93
N LEU A 112 16.71 -13.74 15.80
CA LEU A 112 16.28 -14.40 17.04
C LEU A 112 15.32 -15.55 16.74
N SER A 113 15.51 -16.67 17.42
CA SER A 113 14.52 -17.73 17.46
C SER A 113 13.22 -17.23 18.12
N ASN A 114 12.09 -17.91 17.86
CA ASN A 114 10.80 -17.50 18.43
C ASN A 114 10.81 -17.53 19.98
N SER A 115 11.54 -18.46 20.59
CA SER A 115 11.65 -18.57 22.05
C SER A 115 12.51 -17.46 22.65
N GLU A 116 13.67 -17.16 22.06
CA GLU A 116 14.52 -16.04 22.47
C GLU A 116 13.80 -14.71 22.29
N ARG A 117 13.09 -14.54 21.17
CA ARG A 117 12.29 -13.35 20.90
C ARG A 117 11.20 -13.16 21.95
N LYS A 118 10.48 -14.23 22.31
CA LYS A 118 9.44 -14.19 23.34
C LYS A 118 10.01 -13.79 24.70
N LYS A 119 11.13 -14.39 25.12
CA LYS A 119 11.82 -14.01 26.37
C LYS A 119 12.27 -12.55 26.37
N ALA A 120 12.83 -12.07 25.25
CA ALA A 120 13.24 -10.67 25.11
C ALA A 120 12.04 -9.71 25.18
N LEU A 121 10.90 -10.09 24.60
CA LEU A 121 9.65 -9.32 24.66
C LEU A 121 9.09 -9.25 26.09
N GLU A 122 9.02 -10.39 26.79
CA GLU A 122 8.56 -10.46 28.18
C GLU A 122 9.45 -9.62 29.10
N SER A 123 10.77 -9.75 28.96
CA SER A 123 11.72 -8.91 29.71
C SER A 123 11.53 -7.42 29.41
N LEU A 124 11.33 -7.04 28.14
CA LEU A 124 11.11 -5.64 27.77
C LEU A 124 9.79 -5.10 28.33
N LEU A 125 8.72 -5.89 28.32
CA LEU A 125 7.42 -5.49 28.87
C LEU A 125 7.48 -5.16 30.36
N ILE A 126 8.24 -5.95 31.12
CA ILE A 126 8.49 -5.70 32.54
C ILE A 126 9.31 -4.42 32.72
N GLU A 127 10.37 -4.23 31.94
CA GLU A 127 11.25 -3.06 32.06
C GLU A 127 10.57 -1.73 31.72
N ILE A 128 9.57 -1.74 30.84
CA ILE A 128 8.80 -0.54 30.47
C ILE A 128 7.51 -0.38 31.27
N ASP A 129 7.28 -1.26 32.25
CA ASP A 129 6.10 -1.28 33.11
C ASP A 129 4.78 -1.34 32.31
N LEU A 130 4.73 -2.23 31.31
CA LEU A 130 3.54 -2.47 30.47
C LEU A 130 3.10 -3.94 30.43
N ASP A 131 3.69 -4.81 31.24
CA ASP A 131 3.29 -6.22 31.34
C ASP A 131 1.78 -6.42 31.63
N PRO A 132 1.16 -5.70 32.60
CA PRO A 132 -0.28 -5.81 32.85
C PRO A 132 -1.16 -5.38 31.67
N TYR A 133 -0.61 -4.54 30.78
CA TYR A 133 -1.29 -4.00 29.62
C TYR A 133 -0.90 -4.71 28.31
N SER A 134 -0.13 -5.78 28.37
CA SER A 134 0.42 -6.49 27.20
C SER A 134 -0.65 -6.87 26.17
N GLN A 135 -1.84 -7.30 26.62
CA GLN A 135 -2.97 -7.69 25.76
C GLN A 135 -3.96 -6.55 25.47
N LYS A 136 -3.72 -5.35 26.00
CA LYS A 136 -4.61 -4.20 25.78
C LYS A 136 -4.35 -3.59 24.40
N ILE A 137 -5.42 -3.28 23.66
CA ILE A 137 -5.34 -2.53 22.41
C ILE A 137 -4.84 -1.11 22.71
N VAL A 138 -3.80 -0.67 21.98
CA VAL A 138 -3.11 0.60 22.24
C VAL A 138 -4.05 1.80 22.05
N GLY A 139 -4.82 1.80 20.96
CA GLY A 139 -5.68 2.91 20.59
C GLY A 139 -4.92 4.07 19.93
N SER A 140 -5.69 5.00 19.37
CA SER A 140 -5.25 6.30 18.88
C SER A 140 -5.34 7.39 19.96
N GLU A 141 -4.96 8.63 19.63
CA GLU A 141 -5.16 9.78 20.53
C GLU A 141 -6.64 10.02 20.88
N ASP A 142 -7.54 9.72 19.95
CA ASP A 142 -8.98 9.86 20.13
C ASP A 142 -9.57 8.72 20.98
N THR A 143 -8.93 7.54 20.96
CA THR A 143 -9.36 6.35 21.70
C THR A 143 -8.36 6.04 22.81
N LYS A 144 -8.50 6.73 23.95
CA LYS A 144 -7.57 6.67 25.10
C LYS A 144 -7.64 5.34 25.87
N ASN A 145 -7.13 4.27 25.28
CA ASN A 145 -7.01 2.98 25.96
C ASN A 145 -5.77 2.94 26.87
N LEU A 146 -4.65 3.54 26.45
CA LEU A 146 -3.45 3.72 27.25
C LEU A 146 -3.24 5.20 27.60
N SER A 147 -2.60 5.47 28.74
CA SER A 147 -2.17 6.83 29.08
C SER A 147 -1.11 7.33 28.10
N GLY A 148 -0.91 8.65 28.02
CA GLY A 148 0.11 9.24 27.15
C GLY A 148 1.53 8.76 27.50
N GLY A 149 1.83 8.63 28.80
CA GLY A 149 3.08 8.06 29.30
C GLY A 149 3.28 6.60 28.90
N GLU A 150 2.25 5.76 29.05
CA GLU A 150 2.27 4.35 28.62
C GLU A 150 2.52 4.22 27.11
N ARG A 151 1.81 5.02 26.29
CA ARG A 151 1.99 5.06 24.84
C ARG A 151 3.41 5.48 24.46
N LYS A 152 3.97 6.51 25.11
CA LYS A 152 5.33 6.98 24.80
C LYS A 152 6.40 5.98 25.24
N ARG A 153 6.18 5.25 26.33
CA ARG A 153 7.03 4.12 26.74
C ARG A 153 6.99 2.99 25.71
N LEU A 154 5.80 2.56 25.27
CA LEU A 154 5.64 1.59 24.18
C LEU A 154 6.32 2.08 22.89
N HIS A 155 6.08 3.33 22.51
CA HIS A 155 6.69 3.97 21.36
C HIS A 155 8.21 3.88 21.48
N THR A 156 8.83 4.27 22.58
CA THR A 156 10.29 4.17 22.73
C THR A 156 10.77 2.70 22.69
N ALA A 157 10.05 1.80 23.36
CA ALA A 157 10.38 0.38 23.49
C ALA A 157 10.41 -0.37 22.14
N MET A 158 9.52 0.00 21.20
CA MET A 158 9.47 -0.60 19.86
C MET A 158 10.79 -0.50 19.10
N ASP A 159 11.63 0.52 19.38
CA ASP A 159 12.96 0.65 18.80
C ASP A 159 14.06 0.08 19.68
N LEU A 160 13.90 0.13 21.00
CA LEU A 160 14.85 -0.42 21.97
C LEU A 160 14.95 -1.96 21.93
N ILE A 161 13.97 -2.64 21.35
CA ILE A 161 14.04 -4.09 21.10
C ILE A 161 15.07 -4.48 20.03
N SER A 162 15.52 -3.53 19.22
CA SER A 162 16.60 -3.77 18.25
C SER A 162 17.93 -3.95 18.96
N ASN A 163 18.87 -4.65 18.31
CA ASN A 163 20.28 -4.68 18.70
C ASN A 163 21.12 -3.70 17.86
N ALA A 164 20.59 -2.49 17.62
CA ALA A 164 21.36 -1.44 16.94
C ALA A 164 22.56 -1.00 17.81
N ASN A 165 23.56 -0.37 17.20
CA ASN A 165 24.75 0.14 17.88
C ASN A 165 24.65 1.65 18.14
N ALA A 166 23.83 2.35 17.36
CA ALA A 166 23.53 3.77 17.57
C ALA A 166 22.02 4.03 17.56
N TYR A 167 21.56 4.85 18.52
CA TYR A 167 20.17 5.24 18.69
C TYR A 167 20.03 6.76 18.61
N PHE A 168 18.99 7.18 17.91
CA PHE A 168 18.68 8.59 17.67
C PHE A 168 17.24 8.83 18.08
N PHE A 169 17.02 9.54 19.18
CA PHE A 169 15.70 9.82 19.74
C PHE A 169 15.31 11.27 19.52
N ASP A 170 14.24 11.49 18.78
CA ASP A 170 13.69 12.81 18.50
C ASP A 170 12.60 13.13 19.54
N GLU A 171 12.92 14.01 20.50
CA GLU A 171 12.02 14.49 21.56
C GLU A 171 11.22 13.37 22.27
N PRO A 172 11.89 12.37 22.86
CA PRO A 172 11.20 11.23 23.49
C PRO A 172 10.44 11.62 24.77
N THR A 173 10.74 12.78 25.37
CA THR A 173 10.10 13.30 26.59
C THR A 173 9.02 14.35 26.32
N SER A 174 8.76 14.71 25.06
CA SER A 174 7.77 15.72 24.71
C SER A 174 6.35 15.28 25.08
N GLY A 175 5.58 16.17 25.70
CA GLY A 175 4.20 15.92 26.14
C GLY A 175 4.05 15.01 27.37
N LEU A 176 5.13 14.69 28.08
CA LEU A 176 5.12 13.84 29.27
C LEU A 176 5.18 14.63 30.58
N SER A 177 4.71 13.99 31.66
CA SER A 177 4.97 14.46 33.03
C SER A 177 6.46 14.36 33.36
N SER A 178 6.93 15.10 34.38
CA SER A 178 8.34 15.04 34.81
C SER A 178 8.77 13.62 35.23
N LYS A 179 7.88 12.88 35.90
CA LYS A 179 8.14 11.49 36.34
C LYS A 179 8.17 10.52 35.17
N ASP A 180 7.25 10.66 34.21
CA ASP A 180 7.24 9.80 33.01
C ASP A 180 8.46 10.07 32.12
N SER A 181 8.88 11.35 32.00
CA SER A 181 10.09 11.74 31.27
C SER A 181 11.34 11.08 31.86
N GLU A 182 11.45 11.09 33.19
CA GLU A 182 12.54 10.41 33.90
C GLU A 182 12.53 8.90 33.66
N ASN A 183 11.37 8.26 33.75
CA ASN A 183 11.23 6.82 33.48
C ASN A 183 11.70 6.47 32.05
N VAL A 184 11.31 7.27 31.06
CA VAL A 184 11.72 7.07 29.66
C VAL A 184 13.24 7.25 29.49
N LEU A 185 13.85 8.28 30.08
CA LEU A 185 15.30 8.49 29.96
C LEU A 185 16.11 7.42 30.71
N ASN A 186 15.66 6.98 31.88
CA ASN A 186 16.30 5.88 32.61
C ASN A 186 16.23 4.57 31.83
N LEU A 187 15.10 4.29 31.18
CA LEU A 187 14.96 3.14 30.27
C LEU A 187 15.96 3.24 29.11
N ILE A 188 16.08 4.41 28.47
CA ILE A 188 17.04 4.64 27.38
C ILE A 188 18.48 4.45 27.88
N ARG A 189 18.83 5.03 29.03
CA ARG A 189 20.17 4.89 29.64
C ARG A 189 20.51 3.43 29.87
N LYS A 190 19.60 2.66 30.49
CA LYS A 190 19.79 1.22 30.74
C LYS A 190 19.97 0.43 29.44
N LYS A 191 19.18 0.72 28.39
CA LYS A 191 19.25 -0.03 27.12
C LYS A 191 20.38 0.38 26.19
N CYS A 192 20.96 1.56 26.40
CA CYS A 192 22.00 2.14 25.57
C CYS A 192 23.36 2.24 26.29
N GLU A 193 23.54 1.56 27.42
CA GLU A 193 24.75 1.66 28.27
C GLU A 193 26.06 1.39 27.50
N GLU A 194 26.08 0.44 26.57
CA GLU A 194 27.25 0.14 25.73
C GLU A 194 27.13 0.71 24.30
N LYS A 195 26.16 1.59 24.05
CA LYS A 195 25.74 2.03 22.71
C LYS A 195 25.89 3.53 22.56
N ILE A 196 25.88 4.02 21.32
CA ILE A 196 25.88 5.46 21.06
C ILE A 196 24.43 5.94 21.11
N SER A 197 24.11 6.97 21.88
CA SER A 197 22.75 7.53 21.90
C SER A 197 22.75 9.04 21.79
N PHE A 198 21.96 9.58 20.86
CA PHE A 198 21.69 11.00 20.75
C PHE A 198 20.21 11.24 21.00
N ILE A 199 19.89 12.18 21.89
CA ILE A 199 18.53 12.44 22.33
C ILE A 199 18.28 13.95 22.24
N SER A 200 17.31 14.39 21.45
CA SER A 200 16.88 15.79 21.49
C SER A 200 15.93 16.03 22.66
N ILE A 201 16.20 17.09 23.43
CA ILE A 201 15.31 17.59 24.46
C ILE A 201 15.24 19.10 24.32
N HIS A 202 14.03 19.65 24.29
CA HIS A 202 13.84 21.10 24.15
C HIS A 202 14.42 21.85 25.36
N GLN A 203 14.10 21.42 26.58
CA GLN A 203 14.56 22.03 27.82
C GLN A 203 14.59 20.97 28.94
N PRO A 204 15.73 20.30 29.20
CA PRO A 204 15.81 19.29 30.25
C PRO A 204 15.84 19.96 31.63
N SER A 205 15.16 19.35 32.60
CA SER A 205 15.33 19.74 33.99
C SER A 205 16.73 19.35 34.49
N ALA A 206 17.21 20.02 35.54
CA ALA A 206 18.52 19.75 36.12
C ALA A 206 18.72 18.25 36.44
N ARG A 207 17.70 17.61 37.02
CA ARG A 207 17.71 16.17 37.34
C ARG A 207 17.95 15.29 36.11
N LEU A 208 17.27 15.57 35.00
CA LEU A 208 17.41 14.78 33.76
C LEU A 208 18.74 15.07 33.07
N PHE A 209 19.26 16.30 33.19
CA PHE A 209 20.50 16.71 32.54
C PHE A 209 21.73 15.94 33.07
N HIS A 210 21.70 15.49 34.32
CA HIS A 210 22.75 14.66 34.92
C HIS A 210 22.85 13.24 34.35
N LEU A 211 21.84 12.76 33.60
CA LEU A 211 21.87 11.43 32.99
C LEU A 211 22.73 11.35 31.72
N PHE A 212 23.19 12.49 31.20
CA PHE A 212 23.93 12.60 29.95
C PHE A 212 25.44 12.66 30.18
N ASP A 213 26.21 12.02 29.31
CA ASP A 213 27.69 12.10 29.36
C ASP A 213 28.19 13.35 28.61
N LYS A 214 27.45 13.78 27.58
CA LYS A 214 27.74 14.99 26.79
C LYS A 214 26.48 15.78 26.47
N ALA A 215 26.66 17.07 26.25
CA ALA A 215 25.60 17.98 25.83
C ALA A 215 26.05 18.79 24.59
N LEU A 216 25.19 18.84 23.58
CA LEU A 216 25.31 19.63 22.36
C LEU A 216 24.22 20.71 22.40
N LEU A 217 24.62 21.97 22.45
CA LEU A 217 23.68 23.10 22.34
C LEU A 217 23.77 23.70 20.94
N LEU A 218 22.63 23.72 20.24
CA LEU A 218 22.47 24.36 18.94
C LEU A 218 21.72 25.68 19.10
N ASP A 219 22.26 26.75 18.52
CA ASP A 219 21.59 28.05 18.41
C ASP A 219 20.82 28.18 17.07
N LYS A 220 20.10 29.29 16.89
CA LYS A 220 19.39 29.64 15.65
C LYS A 220 20.31 29.50 14.43
N GLY A 221 19.74 29.01 13.33
CA GLY A 221 20.50 28.73 12.10
C GLY A 221 21.35 27.46 12.15
N GLY A 222 21.23 26.64 13.21
CA GLY A 222 21.93 25.37 13.33
C GLY A 222 23.42 25.50 13.61
N ARG A 223 23.81 26.61 14.24
CA ARG A 223 25.18 26.87 14.69
C ARG A 223 25.42 26.20 16.04
N ILE A 224 26.65 25.73 16.26
CA ILE A 224 27.04 25.14 17.53
C ILE A 224 27.30 26.24 18.56
N ALA A 225 26.63 26.19 19.70
CA ALA A 225 26.89 27.10 20.82
C ALA A 225 27.82 26.46 21.86
N PHE A 226 27.74 25.14 22.03
CA PHE A 226 28.59 24.37 22.93
C PHE A 226 28.54 22.87 22.60
N TYR A 227 29.65 22.16 22.83
CA TYR A 227 29.71 20.70 22.85
C TYR A 227 30.76 20.20 23.85
N GLY A 228 30.36 19.39 24.82
CA GLY A 228 31.23 18.92 25.90
C GLY A 228 30.45 18.23 27.02
N LYS A 229 31.03 18.11 28.22
CA LYS A 229 30.32 17.52 29.37
C LYS A 229 29.23 18.49 29.89
N PRO A 230 28.15 17.99 30.50
CA PRO A 230 27.11 18.83 31.11
C PRO A 230 27.63 19.90 32.09
N MET A 231 28.56 19.53 32.97
CA MET A 231 29.13 20.47 33.95
C MET A 231 29.99 21.55 33.28
N GLU A 232 30.79 21.18 32.27
CA GLU A 232 31.58 22.13 31.47
C GLU A 232 30.67 23.13 30.74
N MET A 233 29.47 22.70 30.31
CA MET A 233 28.48 23.60 29.71
C MET A 233 27.99 24.64 30.71
N ILE A 234 27.65 24.23 31.93
CA ILE A 234 27.17 25.13 32.98
C ILE A 234 28.23 26.17 33.31
N GLU A 235 29.49 25.75 33.46
CA GLU A 235 30.63 26.64 33.70
C GLU A 235 30.87 27.62 32.54
N TYR A 236 30.79 27.13 31.30
CA TYR A 236 30.93 27.95 30.09
C TYR A 236 29.89 29.08 30.04
N PHE A 237 28.62 28.77 30.30
CA PHE A 237 27.55 29.78 30.30
C PHE A 237 27.60 30.68 31.52
N LYS A 238 28.15 30.23 32.66
CA LYS A 238 28.44 31.10 33.81
C LYS A 238 29.42 32.21 33.47
N GLY A 239 30.55 31.84 32.88
CA GLY A 239 31.51 32.82 32.38
C GLY A 239 30.93 33.70 31.28
N ALA A 240 29.98 33.18 30.49
CA ALA A 240 29.32 33.96 29.44
C ALA A 240 28.35 35.00 29.98
N GLN A 241 27.53 34.64 30.96
CA GLN A 241 26.61 35.54 31.64
C GLN A 241 27.36 36.71 32.28
N GLN A 242 28.43 36.44 33.03
CA GLN A 242 29.26 37.49 33.63
C GLN A 242 29.83 38.45 32.58
N TYR A 243 30.35 37.91 31.47
CA TYR A 243 30.85 38.72 30.36
C TYR A 243 29.75 39.61 29.73
N LEU A 244 28.56 39.05 29.49
CA LEU A 244 27.42 39.80 28.94
C LEU A 244 26.91 40.89 29.90
N LEU A 245 26.87 40.61 31.20
CA LEU A 245 26.53 41.60 32.23
C LEU A 245 27.56 42.73 32.29
N HIS A 246 28.86 42.41 32.23
CA HIS A 246 29.92 43.42 32.17
C HIS A 246 29.84 44.30 30.91
N LEU A 247 29.51 43.72 29.74
CA LEU A 247 29.29 44.49 28.52
C LEU A 247 28.11 45.47 28.67
N ASN A 248 27.01 45.04 29.29
CA ASN A 248 25.85 45.89 29.52
C ASN A 248 26.11 46.99 30.57
N GLN A 249 26.84 46.69 31.64
CA GLN A 249 27.23 47.68 32.65
C GLN A 249 28.07 48.81 32.03
N LYS A 250 28.99 48.49 31.12
CA LYS A 250 29.77 49.49 30.38
C LYS A 250 28.90 50.38 29.47
N ARG A 251 27.68 49.96 29.13
CA ARG A 251 26.77 50.68 28.21
C ARG A 251 25.76 51.58 28.93
N ASN A 252 25.75 51.64 30.26
CA ASN A 252 24.82 52.47 31.07
C ASN A 252 23.31 52.23 30.83
N ASP A 253 22.92 51.06 30.30
CA ASP A 253 21.51 50.68 30.13
C ASP A 253 20.96 50.02 31.41
N ALA A 254 20.79 50.82 32.48
CA ALA A 254 20.33 50.35 33.80
C ALA A 254 18.91 49.72 33.79
N ASN A 255 18.11 49.97 32.75
CA ASN A 255 16.74 49.44 32.63
C ASN A 255 16.68 48.01 32.06
N LYS A 256 17.77 47.46 31.50
CA LYS A 256 17.82 46.09 30.94
C LYS A 256 18.49 45.04 31.86
N THR A 257 19.15 45.47 32.93
CA THR A 257 19.90 44.62 33.87
C THR A 257 19.04 43.73 34.77
N ASN A 258 17.76 44.04 34.97
CA ASN A 258 16.89 43.35 35.94
C ASN A 258 16.35 41.98 35.46
N SER A 259 16.75 41.48 34.28
CA SER A 259 16.21 40.24 33.71
C SER A 259 17.08 38.98 33.90
N ILE A 260 18.30 39.11 34.42
CA ILE A 260 19.17 37.95 34.69
C ILE A 260 19.68 37.95 36.15
N ASN A 261 18.78 37.85 37.11
CA ASN A 261 19.17 37.48 38.48
C ASN A 261 18.69 36.06 38.76
N ASN A 262 19.59 35.09 38.56
CA ASN A 262 19.52 33.77 39.18
C ASN A 262 20.98 33.35 39.45
N ASP A 263 21.39 33.34 40.72
CA ASP A 263 22.75 32.98 41.17
C ASP A 263 23.10 31.50 40.91
N ILE A 264 22.13 30.70 40.46
CA ILE A 264 22.27 29.28 40.16
C ILE A 264 21.92 29.05 38.69
N ILE A 265 22.95 28.73 37.89
CA ILE A 265 22.75 28.36 36.48
C ILE A 265 22.28 26.92 36.43
N SER A 266 20.98 26.74 36.25
CA SER A 266 20.37 25.48 35.87
C SER A 266 20.43 25.31 34.34
N PRO A 267 20.30 24.09 33.80
CA PRO A 267 20.21 23.88 32.35
C PRO A 267 19.07 24.67 31.70
N GLU A 268 18.00 24.95 32.45
CA GLU A 268 16.86 25.76 32.03
C GLU A 268 17.28 27.24 31.81
N SER A 269 18.09 27.79 32.70
CA SER A 269 18.57 29.18 32.61
C SER A 269 19.52 29.45 31.43
N ILE A 270 20.12 28.41 30.83
CA ILE A 270 20.98 28.55 29.64
C ILE A 270 20.17 29.15 28.48
N PHE A 271 18.89 28.78 28.35
CA PHE A 271 18.02 29.32 27.32
C PHE A 271 17.72 30.81 27.55
N ASP A 272 17.55 31.23 28.80
CA ASP A 272 17.39 32.64 29.16
C ASP A 272 18.63 33.45 28.80
N ILE A 273 19.83 32.89 28.98
CA ILE A 273 21.11 33.53 28.58
C ILE A 273 21.18 33.67 27.05
N LEU A 274 20.78 32.64 26.29
CA LEU A 274 20.71 32.71 24.83
C LEU A 274 19.71 33.78 24.37
N ASP A 275 18.54 33.86 24.98
CA ASP A 275 17.51 34.84 24.63
C ASP A 275 17.89 36.25 25.05
N PHE A 276 18.53 36.40 26.21
CA PHE A 276 19.07 37.67 26.67
C PHE A 276 20.15 38.19 25.72
N SER A 277 21.07 37.32 25.28
CA SER A 277 22.13 37.72 24.34
C SER A 277 21.56 38.33 23.06
N LYS A 278 20.39 37.85 22.61
CA LYS A 278 19.67 38.36 21.43
C LYS A 278 18.90 39.65 21.71
N LYS A 279 18.18 39.74 22.84
CA LYS A 279 17.32 40.89 23.16
C LYS A 279 18.10 42.10 23.68
N ALA A 280 19.20 41.86 24.39
CA ALA A 280 19.95 42.92 25.05
C ALA A 280 20.97 43.58 24.11
N ASN A 281 21.49 42.86 23.13
CA ASN A 281 22.62 43.30 22.31
C ASN A 281 22.38 43.07 20.81
N ASP A 282 21.74 44.03 20.15
CA ASP A 282 21.57 44.04 18.67
C ASP A 282 22.92 44.05 17.90
N ASP A 283 24.02 44.42 18.56
CA ASP A 283 25.37 44.44 17.96
C ASP A 283 26.13 43.11 18.01
N LEU A 284 25.61 42.10 18.73
CA LEU A 284 26.31 40.80 18.78
C LEU A 284 26.17 40.09 17.43
N PRO A 285 27.28 39.63 16.81
CA PRO A 285 27.22 38.87 15.58
C PRO A 285 26.35 37.61 15.73
N GLU A 286 25.61 37.23 14.69
CA GLU A 286 24.76 36.02 14.71
C GLU A 286 25.56 34.72 15.02
N ASN A 287 26.86 34.71 14.75
CA ASN A 287 27.78 33.61 15.01
C ASN A 287 28.54 33.73 16.35
N PHE A 288 28.15 34.65 17.23
CA PHE A 288 28.86 34.92 18.49
C PHE A 288 29.16 33.66 19.31
N TRP A 289 28.17 32.79 19.50
CA TRP A 289 28.33 31.57 20.29
C TRP A 289 29.22 30.52 19.60
N GLU A 290 29.16 30.42 18.28
CA GLU A 290 30.00 29.54 17.47
C GLU A 290 31.47 29.97 17.55
N ASP A 291 31.75 31.26 17.34
CA ASP A 291 33.10 31.82 17.42
C ASP A 291 33.70 31.68 18.82
N ARG A 292 32.89 31.95 19.86
CA ARG A 292 33.32 31.80 21.25
C ARG A 292 33.70 30.36 21.57
N PHE A 293 32.87 29.40 21.17
CA PHE A 293 33.12 27.99 21.40
C PHE A 293 34.35 27.50 20.63
N ILE A 294 34.50 27.89 19.35
CA ILE A 294 35.66 27.52 18.53
C ILE A 294 36.96 28.04 19.16
N LYS A 295 36.99 29.32 19.60
CA LYS A 295 38.17 29.89 20.27
C LYS A 295 38.54 29.13 21.53
N GLN A 296 37.56 28.77 22.36
CA GLN A 296 37.79 27.99 23.58
C GLN A 296 38.31 26.58 23.27
N ARG A 297 37.80 25.93 22.22
CA ARG A 297 38.22 24.58 21.85
C ARG A 297 39.60 24.53 21.19
N GLN A 298 39.96 25.55 20.41
CA GLN A 298 41.30 25.68 19.82
C GLN A 298 42.40 25.82 20.88
N SER A 299 42.10 26.42 22.04
CA SER A 299 43.04 26.44 23.17
C SER A 299 43.21 25.09 23.88
N LEU A 300 42.41 24.07 23.56
CA LEU A 300 42.34 22.79 24.26
C LEU A 300 42.77 21.56 23.41
N SER A 301 43.08 21.71 22.12
CA SER A 301 43.20 20.55 21.21
C SER A 301 44.61 19.97 21.06
N ASN A 302 44.82 18.77 21.61
CA ASN A 302 45.66 17.69 21.06
C ASN A 302 44.72 16.50 20.83
N GLU A 303 44.40 16.12 19.59
CA GLU A 303 43.58 14.92 19.32
C GLU A 303 44.39 13.86 18.56
N ALA A 304 44.57 12.70 19.21
CA ALA A 304 45.18 11.49 18.66
C ALA A 304 44.26 10.79 17.65
N LYS A 305 44.87 10.15 16.65
CA LYS A 305 44.18 9.32 15.65
C LYS A 305 43.98 7.91 16.22
N ASP A 306 42.73 7.48 16.33
CA ASP A 306 42.38 6.09 16.62
C ASP A 306 41.99 5.35 15.33
N ASP A 307 42.70 4.25 15.05
CA ASP A 307 42.34 3.25 14.05
C ASP A 307 41.35 2.24 14.66
N LEU A 308 40.20 2.05 14.00
CA LEU A 308 39.16 1.10 14.41
C LEU A 308 38.79 0.18 13.24
N PRO A 309 38.46 -1.09 13.52
CA PRO A 309 38.28 -2.10 12.49
C PRO A 309 36.95 -1.99 11.74
N ILE A 310 37.01 -2.56 10.54
CA ILE A 310 36.06 -2.52 9.44
C ILE A 310 34.92 -3.53 9.70
N ILE A 311 33.67 -3.07 9.81
CA ILE A 311 32.50 -3.93 10.04
C ILE A 311 32.27 -4.88 8.84
N SER A 312 32.23 -6.18 9.08
CA SER A 312 31.80 -7.17 8.10
C SER A 312 30.27 -7.16 7.96
N THR A 313 29.78 -6.93 6.74
CA THR A 313 28.35 -6.86 6.44
C THR A 313 27.79 -8.24 6.17
N THR A 314 26.75 -8.66 6.90
CA THR A 314 25.99 -9.87 6.56
C THR A 314 24.72 -9.49 5.81
N GLN A 315 24.58 -9.99 4.59
CA GLN A 315 23.34 -9.90 3.83
C GLN A 315 22.25 -10.73 4.52
N PRO A 316 20.99 -10.27 4.56
CA PRO A 316 19.91 -11.03 5.20
C PRO A 316 19.63 -12.32 4.43
N SER A 317 19.66 -13.46 5.13
CA SER A 317 19.39 -14.79 4.57
C SER A 317 17.93 -14.96 4.12
N SER A 318 17.67 -15.91 3.22
CA SER A 318 16.34 -16.18 2.64
C SER A 318 15.25 -16.45 3.70
N LYS A 319 15.60 -17.17 4.79
CA LYS A 319 14.68 -17.43 5.91
C LYS A 319 14.18 -16.14 6.59
N LYS A 320 15.01 -15.08 6.65
CA LYS A 320 14.64 -13.78 7.22
C LYS A 320 13.60 -13.05 6.37
N ARG A 321 13.74 -13.14 5.04
CA ARG A 321 12.80 -12.52 4.08
C ARG A 321 11.40 -13.10 4.22
N PHE A 322 11.27 -14.40 4.48
CA PHE A 322 9.96 -15.04 4.67
C PHE A 322 9.30 -14.62 5.99
N ALA A 323 10.07 -14.51 7.07
CA ALA A 323 9.56 -14.03 8.36
C ALA A 323 8.98 -12.61 8.26
N HIS A 324 9.68 -11.69 7.59
CA HIS A 324 9.18 -10.33 7.36
C HIS A 324 7.87 -10.32 6.57
N PHE A 325 7.79 -11.12 5.49
CA PHE A 325 6.58 -11.22 4.69
C PHE A 325 5.39 -11.75 5.49
N LYS A 326 5.58 -12.83 6.26
CA LYS A 326 4.56 -13.40 7.16
C LYS A 326 4.09 -12.36 8.19
N THR A 327 5.02 -11.60 8.76
CA THR A 327 4.71 -10.51 9.70
C THR A 327 3.86 -9.42 9.05
N HIS A 328 4.20 -8.97 7.84
CA HIS A 328 3.41 -7.97 7.14
C HIS A 328 1.99 -8.46 6.80
N ILE A 329 1.83 -9.73 6.37
CA ILE A 329 0.51 -10.33 6.13
C ILE A 329 -0.29 -10.37 7.43
N SER A 330 0.28 -10.93 8.50
CA SER A 330 -0.40 -11.08 9.78
C SER A 330 -0.84 -9.72 10.35
N ARG A 331 0.06 -8.74 10.32
CA ARG A 331 -0.23 -7.36 10.75
C ARG A 331 -1.35 -6.75 9.93
N ALA A 332 -1.26 -6.81 8.59
CA ALA A 332 -2.28 -6.24 7.71
C ALA A 332 -3.65 -6.89 7.90
N PHE A 333 -3.68 -8.22 8.06
CA PHE A 333 -4.91 -8.97 8.28
C PHE A 333 -5.58 -8.63 9.62
N LEU A 334 -4.82 -8.64 10.73
CA LEU A 334 -5.35 -8.31 12.06
C LEU A 334 -5.83 -6.86 12.13
N SER A 335 -5.06 -5.92 11.58
CA SER A 335 -5.43 -4.50 11.53
C SER A 335 -6.73 -4.30 10.74
N LYS A 336 -6.91 -5.02 9.62
CA LYS A 336 -8.14 -4.96 8.81
C LYS A 336 -9.34 -5.56 9.52
N ILE A 337 -9.19 -6.71 10.19
CA ILE A 337 -10.28 -7.35 10.94
C ILE A 337 -10.72 -6.52 12.15
N ARG A 338 -9.78 -5.92 12.86
CA ARG A 338 -10.07 -5.15 14.08
C ARG A 338 -10.58 -3.75 13.82
N ASN A 339 -10.43 -3.25 12.60
CA ASN A 339 -11.09 -2.01 12.18
C ASN A 339 -12.59 -2.27 11.97
N LYS A 340 -13.37 -2.33 13.05
CA LYS A 340 -14.80 -2.66 13.02
C LYS A 340 -15.61 -1.75 12.08
N GLY A 341 -15.30 -0.45 12.05
CA GLY A 341 -15.99 0.51 11.17
C GLY A 341 -15.73 0.23 9.69
N SER A 342 -14.46 0.06 9.31
CA SER A 342 -14.09 -0.27 7.92
C SER A 342 -14.59 -1.66 7.54
N LEU A 343 -14.50 -2.66 8.42
CA LEU A 343 -14.94 -4.02 8.14
C LEU A 343 -16.47 -4.11 7.99
N ALA A 344 -17.23 -3.44 8.86
CA ALA A 344 -18.69 -3.41 8.76
C ALA A 344 -19.14 -2.74 7.45
N THR A 345 -18.57 -1.59 7.10
CA THR A 345 -18.86 -0.90 5.83
C THR A 345 -18.46 -1.76 4.63
N THR A 346 -17.28 -2.37 4.66
CA THR A 346 -16.77 -3.29 3.63
C THR A 346 -17.73 -4.47 3.41
N LEU A 347 -18.22 -5.11 4.48
CA LEU A 347 -19.05 -6.31 4.38
C LEU A 347 -20.54 -6.02 4.12
N LEU A 348 -21.07 -4.87 4.56
CA LEU A 348 -22.50 -4.53 4.40
C LEU A 348 -22.81 -3.85 3.07
N VAL A 349 -21.88 -3.09 2.48
CA VAL A 349 -22.12 -2.39 1.22
C VAL A 349 -22.39 -3.38 0.08
N ALA A 350 -21.66 -4.50 0.02
CA ALA A 350 -21.83 -5.53 -1.01
C ALA A 350 -23.27 -6.13 -1.05
N PRO A 351 -23.83 -6.68 0.04
CA PRO A 351 -25.19 -7.22 0.03
C PRO A 351 -26.27 -6.15 -0.19
N ILE A 352 -26.10 -4.94 0.34
CA ILE A 352 -27.05 -3.84 0.13
C ILE A 352 -27.11 -3.45 -1.35
N LEU A 353 -25.95 -3.26 -1.99
CA LEU A 353 -25.89 -2.95 -3.42
C LEU A 353 -26.42 -4.12 -4.27
N ALA A 354 -26.10 -5.36 -3.90
CA ALA A 354 -26.61 -6.54 -4.61
C ALA A 354 -28.14 -6.59 -4.58
N LEU A 355 -28.76 -6.39 -3.40
CA LEU A 355 -30.21 -6.34 -3.25
C LEU A 355 -30.83 -5.20 -4.07
N LEU A 356 -30.29 -3.99 -3.94
CA LEU A 356 -30.80 -2.81 -4.65
C LEU A 356 -30.76 -3.02 -6.17
N ILE A 357 -29.58 -3.37 -6.71
CA ILE A 357 -29.36 -3.47 -8.16
C ILE A 357 -30.17 -4.64 -8.74
N SER A 358 -30.13 -5.81 -8.11
CA SER A 358 -30.83 -6.98 -8.65
C SER A 358 -32.35 -6.86 -8.57
N CYS A 359 -32.91 -6.25 -7.53
CA CYS A 359 -34.34 -5.98 -7.45
C CYS A 359 -34.80 -4.96 -8.49
N VAL A 360 -34.02 -3.89 -8.72
CA VAL A 360 -34.37 -2.85 -9.71
C VAL A 360 -34.29 -3.40 -11.14
N LEU A 361 -33.31 -4.24 -11.45
CA LEU A 361 -33.10 -4.78 -12.80
C LEU A 361 -33.91 -6.04 -13.10
N ARG A 362 -34.67 -6.56 -12.13
CA ARG A 362 -35.51 -7.75 -12.32
C ARG A 362 -36.76 -7.38 -13.15
N HIS A 363 -36.59 -7.38 -14.46
CA HIS A 363 -37.65 -7.14 -15.44
C HIS A 363 -37.56 -8.15 -16.59
N SER A 364 -38.73 -8.53 -17.12
CA SER A 364 -38.94 -9.49 -18.21
C SER A 364 -40.07 -8.99 -19.08
N GLU A 365 -40.03 -9.27 -20.39
CA GLU A 365 -41.10 -8.89 -21.33
C GLU A 365 -42.39 -9.72 -21.10
N THR A 366 -42.28 -10.86 -20.41
CA THR A 366 -43.35 -11.77 -20.04
C THR A 366 -43.94 -11.45 -18.66
N GLU A 367 -45.22 -11.79 -18.41
CA GLU A 367 -45.89 -11.59 -17.11
C GLU A 367 -45.17 -12.32 -15.95
N VAL A 368 -44.59 -13.48 -16.24
CA VAL A 368 -43.73 -14.22 -15.31
C VAL A 368 -42.28 -13.94 -15.65
N TYR A 369 -41.47 -13.57 -14.65
CA TYR A 369 -40.05 -13.31 -14.84
C TYR A 369 -39.32 -14.55 -15.38
N GLN A 370 -38.66 -14.40 -16.52
CA GLN A 370 -37.80 -15.41 -17.13
C GLN A 370 -36.43 -14.79 -17.46
N PHE A 371 -35.37 -15.58 -17.29
CA PHE A 371 -34.01 -15.10 -17.54
C PHE A 371 -33.76 -14.84 -19.05
N GLY A 372 -34.30 -15.70 -19.91
CA GLY A 372 -34.09 -15.61 -21.36
C GLY A 372 -34.61 -14.32 -22.00
N SER A 373 -35.80 -13.86 -21.58
CA SER A 373 -36.48 -12.66 -22.07
C SER A 373 -36.15 -11.39 -21.28
N SER A 374 -35.24 -11.46 -20.30
CA SER A 374 -34.86 -10.28 -19.52
C SER A 374 -33.94 -9.35 -20.32
N SER A 375 -34.35 -8.08 -20.47
CA SER A 375 -33.62 -7.09 -21.26
C SER A 375 -32.43 -6.45 -20.53
N HIS A 376 -32.41 -6.51 -19.19
CA HIS A 376 -31.45 -5.76 -18.36
C HIS A 376 -30.23 -6.56 -17.91
N ILE A 377 -30.08 -7.82 -18.32
CA ILE A 377 -28.92 -8.65 -17.93
C ILE A 377 -27.57 -8.08 -18.40
N PRO A 378 -27.41 -7.55 -19.63
CA PRO A 378 -26.16 -6.86 -20.02
C PRO A 378 -25.82 -5.68 -19.11
N ALA A 379 -26.83 -4.90 -18.70
CA ALA A 379 -26.65 -3.79 -17.77
C ALA A 379 -26.27 -4.28 -16.36
N TYR A 380 -26.89 -5.36 -15.88
CA TYR A 380 -26.53 -6.00 -14.61
C TYR A 380 -25.07 -6.46 -14.59
N ILE A 381 -24.61 -7.11 -15.66
CA ILE A 381 -23.22 -7.56 -15.81
C ILE A 381 -22.26 -6.36 -15.71
N PHE A 382 -22.57 -5.28 -16.42
CA PHE A 382 -21.75 -4.06 -16.40
C PHE A 382 -21.71 -3.41 -15.02
N ILE A 383 -22.88 -3.16 -14.41
CA ILE A 383 -22.98 -2.53 -13.08
C ILE A 383 -22.29 -3.40 -12.03
N THR A 384 -22.39 -4.72 -12.12
CA THR A 384 -21.68 -5.65 -11.22
C THR A 384 -20.17 -5.48 -11.29
N LEU A 385 -19.60 -5.28 -12.48
CA LEU A 385 -18.17 -5.00 -12.65
C LEU A 385 -17.78 -3.61 -12.14
N VAL A 386 -18.65 -2.60 -12.33
CA VAL A 386 -18.47 -1.26 -11.76
C VAL A 386 -18.46 -1.31 -10.24
N VAL A 387 -19.41 -2.04 -9.62
CA VAL A 387 -19.46 -2.23 -8.17
C VAL A 387 -18.21 -2.97 -7.67
N ALA A 388 -17.79 -4.03 -8.35
CA ALA A 388 -16.56 -4.75 -8.00
C ALA A 388 -15.34 -3.82 -8.00
N MET A 389 -15.18 -2.99 -9.05
CA MET A 389 -14.08 -2.01 -9.14
C MET A 389 -14.18 -0.93 -8.06
N PHE A 390 -15.38 -0.40 -7.80
CA PHE A 390 -15.65 0.60 -6.76
C PHE A 390 -15.32 0.08 -5.35
N LEU A 391 -15.72 -1.15 -5.03
CA LEU A 391 -15.40 -1.80 -3.76
C LEU A 391 -13.88 -1.96 -3.61
N GLY A 392 -13.20 -2.42 -4.66
CA GLY A 392 -11.74 -2.56 -4.67
C GLY A 392 -11.01 -1.25 -4.36
N LEU A 393 -11.43 -0.15 -5.02
CA LEU A 393 -10.87 1.20 -4.83
C LEU A 393 -11.10 1.70 -3.40
N THR A 394 -12.34 1.65 -2.94
CA THR A 394 -12.75 2.24 -1.66
C THR A 394 -12.04 1.55 -0.49
N ASN A 395 -11.95 0.22 -0.50
CA ASN A 395 -11.40 -0.57 0.62
C ASN A 395 -9.87 -0.50 0.75
N THR A 396 -9.17 0.14 -0.20
CA THR A 396 -7.70 0.20 -0.21
C THR A 396 -7.13 1.61 -0.34
N SER A 397 -7.98 2.61 -0.62
CA SER A 397 -7.56 4.00 -0.87
C SER A 397 -6.91 4.71 0.33
N ASP A 398 -7.12 4.24 1.56
CA ASP A 398 -6.59 4.83 2.79
C ASP A 398 -5.53 3.96 3.50
N GLU A 399 -5.29 2.72 3.04
CA GLU A 399 -4.44 1.76 3.77
C GLU A 399 -2.97 2.20 3.91
N ILE A 400 -2.35 2.75 2.86
CA ILE A 400 -0.94 3.16 2.89
C ILE A 400 -0.77 4.48 3.66
N ILE A 401 -1.77 5.36 3.60
CA ILE A 401 -1.76 6.63 4.34
C ILE A 401 -1.65 6.36 5.84
N ARG A 402 -2.41 5.39 6.36
CA ARG A 402 -2.40 4.99 7.78
C ARG A 402 -1.05 4.40 8.20
N ASP A 403 -0.42 3.60 7.34
CA ASP A 403 0.85 2.93 7.65
C ASP A 403 2.09 3.82 7.42
N LYS A 404 1.92 5.00 6.83
CA LYS A 404 3.02 5.86 6.35
C LYS A 404 4.06 6.15 7.42
N ASN A 405 3.63 6.48 8.63
CA ASN A 405 4.55 6.83 9.72
C ASN A 405 5.28 5.58 10.24
N LEU A 406 4.61 4.43 10.29
CA LEU A 406 5.23 3.15 10.64
C LEU A 406 6.28 2.73 9.59
N LEU A 407 5.99 2.88 8.30
CA LEU A 407 6.93 2.58 7.22
C LEU A 407 8.18 3.47 7.26
N LYS A 408 8.04 4.76 7.59
CA LYS A 408 9.19 5.66 7.77
C LYS A 408 10.08 5.21 8.94
N ARG A 409 9.48 4.70 10.01
CA ARG A 409 10.18 4.17 11.18
C ARG A 409 10.87 2.83 10.91
N GLU A 410 10.29 1.97 10.08
CA GLU A 410 10.86 0.66 9.74
C GLU A 410 11.95 0.73 8.65
N ARG A 411 12.16 1.90 8.05
CA ARG A 411 13.00 2.14 6.87
C ARG A 411 14.46 1.69 6.99
N ASN A 412 15.05 1.75 8.20
CA ASN A 412 16.44 1.33 8.43
C ASN A 412 16.59 -0.18 8.63
N HIS A 413 15.50 -0.90 8.90
CA HIS A 413 15.52 -2.33 9.19
C HIS A 413 14.96 -3.14 8.01
N SER A 414 15.71 -3.17 6.90
CA SER A 414 15.67 -4.14 5.77
C SER A 414 14.31 -4.74 5.32
N ALA A 415 13.18 -4.10 5.59
CA ALA A 415 11.88 -4.55 5.14
C ALA A 415 11.76 -4.27 3.64
N SER A 416 11.58 -5.32 2.84
CA SER A 416 11.39 -5.14 1.41
C SER A 416 10.01 -4.51 1.18
N ILE A 417 9.98 -3.34 0.57
CA ILE A 417 8.76 -2.62 0.23
C ILE A 417 7.85 -3.47 -0.67
N TRP A 418 8.44 -4.28 -1.54
CA TRP A 418 7.70 -5.22 -2.36
C TRP A 418 6.93 -6.24 -1.50
N GLN A 419 7.54 -6.75 -0.43
CA GLN A 419 6.88 -7.69 0.49
C GLN A 419 5.72 -7.03 1.23
N TYR A 420 5.88 -5.76 1.63
CA TYR A 420 4.80 -4.98 2.22
C TYR A 420 3.62 -4.80 1.25
N VAL A 421 3.89 -4.34 0.02
CA VAL A 421 2.86 -4.14 -1.01
C VAL A 421 2.15 -5.44 -1.34
N LEU A 422 2.92 -6.53 -1.54
CA LEU A 422 2.36 -7.84 -1.84
C LEU A 422 1.51 -8.38 -0.68
N ALA A 423 1.95 -8.19 0.56
CA ALA A 423 1.18 -8.59 1.74
C ALA A 423 -0.17 -7.86 1.80
N LYS A 424 -0.18 -6.53 1.57
CA LYS A 424 -1.40 -5.73 1.52
C LYS A 424 -2.33 -6.14 0.39
N PHE A 425 -1.78 -6.39 -0.80
CA PHE A 425 -2.55 -6.86 -1.95
C PHE A 425 -3.19 -8.22 -1.68
N LEU A 426 -2.46 -9.19 -1.12
CA LEU A 426 -2.99 -10.52 -0.81
C LEU A 426 -4.08 -10.49 0.26
N VAL A 427 -3.89 -9.69 1.32
CA VAL A 427 -4.94 -9.50 2.33
C VAL A 427 -6.18 -8.89 1.68
N SER A 428 -6.03 -7.84 0.87
CA SER A 428 -7.15 -7.23 0.16
C SER A 428 -7.82 -8.17 -0.84
N ALA A 429 -7.08 -9.08 -1.46
CA ALA A 429 -7.62 -10.10 -2.34
C ALA A 429 -8.56 -11.09 -1.61
N ALA A 430 -8.22 -11.48 -0.38
CA ALA A 430 -9.08 -12.35 0.43
C ALA A 430 -10.43 -11.68 0.76
N PHE A 431 -10.41 -10.39 1.11
CA PHE A 431 -11.65 -9.62 1.35
C PHE A 431 -12.44 -9.38 0.06
N ALA A 432 -11.75 -9.04 -1.04
CA ALA A 432 -12.36 -8.85 -2.35
C ALA A 432 -13.12 -10.11 -2.81
N PHE A 433 -12.54 -11.29 -2.61
CA PHE A 433 -13.19 -12.56 -2.91
C PHE A 433 -14.49 -12.73 -2.13
N SER A 434 -14.46 -12.57 -0.81
CA SER A 434 -15.64 -12.68 0.06
C SER A 434 -16.74 -11.69 -0.34
N GLN A 435 -16.38 -10.45 -0.65
CA GLN A 435 -17.34 -9.42 -1.08
C GLN A 435 -17.98 -9.75 -2.44
N CYS A 436 -17.19 -10.15 -3.42
CA CYS A 436 -17.70 -10.55 -4.74
C CYS A 436 -18.59 -11.78 -4.62
N PHE A 437 -18.22 -12.74 -3.78
CA PHE A 437 -19.01 -13.94 -3.51
C PHE A 437 -20.37 -13.60 -2.91
N ILE A 438 -20.42 -12.76 -1.88
CA ILE A 438 -21.69 -12.33 -1.25
C ILE A 438 -22.55 -11.56 -2.26
N TYR A 439 -21.96 -10.58 -2.95
CA TYR A 439 -22.67 -9.76 -3.93
C TYR A 439 -23.29 -10.62 -5.04
N LEU A 440 -22.50 -11.52 -5.64
CA LEU A 440 -22.97 -12.38 -6.73
C LEU A 440 -23.95 -13.44 -6.28
N SER A 441 -23.78 -14.00 -5.08
CA SER A 441 -24.71 -15.01 -4.54
C SER A 441 -26.12 -14.43 -4.39
N ILE A 442 -26.24 -13.18 -3.94
CA ILE A 442 -27.52 -12.49 -3.80
C ILE A 442 -28.05 -12.07 -5.18
N GLY A 443 -27.24 -11.38 -5.98
CA GLY A 443 -27.68 -10.84 -7.26
C GLY A 443 -28.07 -11.92 -8.28
N ASN A 444 -27.27 -12.98 -8.41
CA ASN A 444 -27.57 -14.09 -9.32
C ASN A 444 -28.80 -14.90 -8.86
N ALA A 445 -29.04 -14.99 -7.55
CA ALA A 445 -30.24 -15.65 -7.02
C ALA A 445 -31.51 -14.87 -7.39
N ILE A 446 -31.50 -13.54 -7.31
CA ILE A 446 -32.66 -12.69 -7.62
C ILE A 446 -32.93 -12.65 -9.13
N LEU A 447 -31.89 -12.56 -9.95
CA LEU A 447 -32.01 -12.52 -11.42
C LEU A 447 -32.10 -13.90 -12.08
N SER A 448 -32.12 -14.98 -11.28
CA SER A 448 -32.19 -16.36 -11.78
C SER A 448 -31.06 -16.75 -12.75
N ILE A 449 -29.84 -16.24 -12.50
CA ILE A 449 -28.64 -16.62 -13.25
C ILE A 449 -28.09 -17.94 -12.68
N ASN A 450 -28.44 -19.05 -13.32
CA ASN A 450 -28.18 -20.40 -12.81
C ASN A 450 -26.82 -20.94 -13.27
N ASP A 451 -26.13 -21.69 -12.41
CA ASP A 451 -24.88 -22.42 -12.71
C ASP A 451 -23.68 -21.57 -13.21
N MET A 452 -23.77 -20.23 -13.16
CA MET A 452 -22.73 -19.32 -13.66
C MET A 452 -21.92 -18.59 -12.56
N LEU A 453 -22.19 -18.86 -11.28
CA LEU A 453 -21.56 -18.15 -10.15
C LEU A 453 -20.02 -18.11 -10.24
N TRP A 454 -19.39 -19.25 -10.50
CA TRP A 454 -17.92 -19.36 -10.57
C TRP A 454 -17.34 -18.62 -11.78
N ILE A 455 -18.07 -18.58 -12.89
CA ILE A 455 -17.66 -17.84 -14.09
C ILE A 455 -17.75 -16.34 -13.83
N TYR A 456 -18.82 -15.87 -13.17
CA TYR A 456 -18.92 -14.47 -12.74
C TYR A 456 -17.80 -14.12 -11.77
N LEU A 457 -17.51 -14.97 -10.78
CA LEU A 457 -16.39 -14.76 -9.84
C LEU A 457 -15.03 -14.68 -10.54
N ALA A 458 -14.80 -15.50 -11.57
CA ALA A 458 -13.56 -15.49 -12.34
C ALA A 458 -13.29 -14.15 -13.05
N TRP A 459 -14.31 -13.30 -13.24
CA TRP A 459 -14.17 -11.98 -13.88
C TRP A 459 -14.36 -10.82 -12.89
N THR A 460 -15.28 -10.94 -11.94
CA THR A 460 -15.52 -9.88 -10.93
C THR A 460 -14.38 -9.78 -9.93
N VAL A 461 -13.78 -10.89 -9.50
CA VAL A 461 -12.66 -10.86 -8.55
C VAL A 461 -11.44 -10.17 -9.16
N PRO A 462 -10.93 -10.56 -10.35
CA PRO A 462 -9.82 -9.82 -10.97
C PRO A 462 -10.12 -8.33 -11.20
N THR A 463 -11.37 -7.98 -11.57
CA THR A 463 -11.79 -6.58 -11.71
C THR A 463 -11.69 -5.82 -10.39
N CYS A 464 -12.16 -6.43 -9.31
CA CYS A 464 -12.02 -5.89 -7.96
C CYS A 464 -10.55 -5.74 -7.56
N LEU A 465 -9.69 -6.71 -7.91
CA LEU A 465 -8.24 -6.65 -7.65
C LEU A 465 -7.53 -5.53 -8.43
N VAL A 466 -7.94 -5.26 -9.68
CA VAL A 466 -7.47 -4.08 -10.41
C VAL A 466 -7.88 -2.81 -9.65
N GLY A 467 -9.13 -2.72 -9.21
CA GLY A 467 -9.62 -1.64 -8.35
C GLY A 467 -8.79 -1.49 -7.07
N SER A 468 -8.47 -2.58 -6.37
CA SER A 468 -7.63 -2.57 -5.17
C SER A 468 -6.19 -2.14 -5.45
N SER A 469 -5.61 -2.56 -6.56
CA SER A 469 -4.27 -2.11 -6.95
C SER A 469 -4.23 -0.60 -7.23
N LEU A 470 -5.27 -0.07 -7.88
CA LEU A 470 -5.39 1.35 -8.18
C LEU A 470 -5.71 2.17 -6.91
N GLY A 471 -6.49 1.62 -5.98
CA GLY A 471 -6.76 2.22 -4.68
C GLY A 471 -5.48 2.34 -3.84
N LEU A 472 -4.65 1.29 -3.78
CA LEU A 472 -3.33 1.35 -3.15
C LEU A 472 -2.43 2.39 -3.84
N LEU A 473 -2.46 2.49 -5.17
CA LEU A 473 -1.72 3.52 -5.89
C LEU A 473 -2.16 4.94 -5.47
N ILE A 474 -3.47 5.23 -5.45
CA ILE A 474 -4.03 6.50 -4.97
C ILE A 474 -3.56 6.78 -3.53
N SER A 475 -3.63 5.77 -2.65
CA SER A 475 -3.20 5.85 -1.25
C SER A 475 -1.74 6.30 -1.11
N SER A 476 -0.87 5.89 -2.03
CA SER A 476 0.56 6.28 -2.03
C SER A 476 0.85 7.69 -2.56
N LEU A 477 -0.03 8.23 -3.41
CA LEU A 477 0.13 9.53 -4.06
C LEU A 477 -0.41 10.67 -3.20
N VAL A 478 -1.44 10.38 -2.40
CA VAL A 478 -2.18 11.37 -1.64
C VAL A 478 -1.70 11.44 -0.19
N LYS A 479 -1.82 12.62 0.43
CA LYS A 479 -1.41 12.83 1.84
C LYS A 479 -2.54 12.65 2.86
N SER A 480 -3.80 12.80 2.45
CA SER A 480 -4.99 12.78 3.32
C SER A 480 -6.02 11.77 2.83
N THR A 481 -6.67 11.08 3.75
CA THR A 481 -7.74 10.11 3.46
C THR A 481 -8.92 10.76 2.70
N LYS A 482 -9.30 11.99 3.06
CA LYS A 482 -10.37 12.74 2.38
C LYS A 482 -10.05 13.00 0.90
N THR A 483 -8.81 13.39 0.61
CA THR A 483 -8.36 13.60 -0.77
C THR A 483 -8.33 12.29 -1.55
N ALA A 484 -7.99 11.16 -0.90
CA ALA A 484 -8.00 9.85 -1.55
C ALA A 484 -9.42 9.45 -1.97
N LEU A 485 -10.41 9.61 -1.08
CA LEU A 485 -11.82 9.35 -1.37
C LEU A 485 -12.35 10.22 -2.52
N ASN A 486 -12.02 11.52 -2.52
CA ASN A 486 -12.42 12.44 -3.60
C ASN A 486 -11.75 12.13 -4.95
N THR A 487 -10.69 11.32 -4.97
CA THR A 487 -10.01 10.88 -6.20
C THR A 487 -10.68 9.63 -6.81
N ILE A 488 -11.48 8.88 -6.05
CA ILE A 488 -12.14 7.66 -6.53
C ILE A 488 -13.04 7.93 -7.74
N PRO A 489 -13.92 8.96 -7.77
CA PRO A 489 -14.74 9.25 -8.95
C PRO A 489 -13.93 9.57 -10.19
N LEU A 490 -12.78 10.27 -10.05
CA LEU A 490 -11.87 10.56 -11.16
C LEU A 490 -11.31 9.28 -11.79
N ALA A 491 -11.09 8.24 -10.98
CA ALA A 491 -10.65 6.94 -11.48
C ALA A 491 -11.80 6.09 -12.04
N LEU A 492 -13.01 6.20 -11.48
CA LEU A 492 -14.15 5.35 -11.81
C LEU A 492 -14.95 5.85 -13.02
N ILE A 493 -15.21 7.16 -13.14
CA ILE A 493 -16.04 7.74 -14.22
C ILE A 493 -15.48 7.41 -15.62
N PRO A 494 -14.16 7.56 -15.90
CA PRO A 494 -13.61 7.16 -17.20
C PRO A 494 -13.82 5.68 -17.52
N GLN A 495 -13.85 4.81 -16.49
CA GLN A 495 -14.05 3.37 -16.65
C GLN A 495 -15.49 3.04 -17.02
N ILE A 496 -16.44 3.80 -16.48
CA ILE A 496 -17.86 3.68 -16.78
C ILE A 496 -18.11 4.16 -18.22
N ILE A 497 -17.61 5.34 -18.58
CA ILE A 497 -17.88 5.96 -19.90
C ILE A 497 -17.22 5.15 -21.04
N LEU A 498 -15.96 4.76 -20.87
CA LEU A 498 -15.17 4.12 -21.93
C LEU A 498 -15.25 2.58 -21.92
N GLY A 499 -16.06 2.00 -21.04
CA GLY A 499 -16.22 0.56 -20.87
C GLY A 499 -16.98 -0.15 -22.00
N GLY A 500 -17.72 0.59 -22.84
CA GLY A 500 -18.41 0.07 -24.02
C GLY A 500 -19.82 -0.48 -23.77
N ALA A 501 -20.34 -0.38 -22.53
CA ALA A 501 -21.70 -0.81 -22.20
C ALA A 501 -22.70 0.35 -22.07
N LEU A 502 -22.26 1.51 -21.56
CA LEU A 502 -23.10 2.70 -21.41
C LEU A 502 -23.25 3.47 -22.73
N ILE A 503 -22.15 3.54 -23.48
CA ILE A 503 -22.09 4.17 -24.79
C ILE A 503 -21.50 3.13 -25.73
N ASN A 504 -22.21 2.82 -26.81
CA ASN A 504 -21.73 1.92 -27.84
C ASN A 504 -20.52 2.56 -28.55
N TYR A 505 -19.52 1.76 -28.92
CA TYR A 505 -18.30 2.30 -29.53
C TYR A 505 -18.57 3.00 -30.88
N GLU A 506 -19.60 2.57 -31.60
CA GLU A 506 -20.08 3.14 -32.87
C GLU A 506 -20.59 4.59 -32.69
N GLU A 507 -21.14 4.90 -31.52
CA GLU A 507 -21.76 6.19 -31.20
C GLU A 507 -20.78 7.18 -30.55
N MET A 508 -19.56 6.74 -30.23
CA MET A 508 -18.59 7.58 -29.54
C MET A 508 -17.91 8.57 -30.50
N ASN A 509 -17.96 9.85 -30.15
CA ASN A 509 -17.29 10.91 -30.91
C ASN A 509 -15.76 10.84 -30.75
N PHE A 510 -15.07 10.22 -31.71
CA PHE A 510 -13.62 10.15 -31.76
C PHE A 510 -13.03 10.98 -32.91
N ASN A 511 -13.46 12.24 -33.06
CA ASN A 511 -12.75 13.21 -33.91
C ASN A 511 -11.46 13.78 -33.30
N TYR A 512 -11.02 13.29 -32.13
CA TYR A 512 -9.73 13.66 -31.53
C TYR A 512 -8.63 12.64 -31.88
N SER A 513 -8.07 12.79 -33.07
CA SER A 513 -6.77 12.21 -33.42
C SER A 513 -5.64 12.94 -32.67
N LEU A 514 -5.44 12.61 -31.39
CA LEU A 514 -4.23 13.02 -30.66
C LEU A 514 -2.95 12.43 -31.30
N PHE A 515 -3.12 11.38 -32.11
CA PHE A 515 -2.13 10.90 -33.07
C PHE A 515 -2.80 10.87 -34.45
N ASN A 516 -2.27 11.70 -35.34
CA ASN A 516 -2.80 12.04 -36.64
C ASN A 516 -2.79 10.82 -37.59
N THR A 517 -3.87 10.04 -37.61
CA THR A 517 -4.17 9.12 -38.71
C THR A 517 -5.53 9.47 -39.26
N LYS A 518 -5.55 10.22 -40.36
CA LYS A 518 -6.70 10.35 -41.25
C LYS A 518 -7.07 8.93 -41.72
N VAL A 519 -8.05 8.32 -41.07
CA VAL A 519 -8.71 7.11 -41.56
C VAL A 519 -10.10 7.58 -41.97
N GLU A 520 -10.43 7.39 -43.25
CA GLU A 520 -11.71 7.81 -43.84
C GLU A 520 -12.87 7.16 -43.08
N GLU A 521 -13.93 7.94 -42.81
CA GLU A 521 -15.12 7.55 -42.02
C GLU A 521 -15.83 6.30 -42.56
N ASN A 522 -15.61 5.93 -43.84
CA ASN A 522 -16.30 4.83 -44.49
C ASN A 522 -15.61 3.44 -44.35
N GLN A 523 -14.55 3.31 -43.54
CA GLN A 523 -13.68 2.11 -43.53
C GLN A 523 -13.44 1.47 -42.15
N ARG A 524 -14.18 1.86 -41.10
CA ARG A 524 -14.05 1.24 -39.75
C ARG A 524 -15.22 0.28 -39.50
N SER A 525 -14.90 -0.92 -38.98
CA SER A 525 -15.92 -1.80 -38.39
C SER A 525 -16.62 -1.04 -37.28
N GLU A 526 -17.96 -1.10 -37.24
CA GLU A 526 -18.76 -0.35 -36.27
C GLU A 526 -18.36 -0.75 -34.84
N MET A 527 -18.05 -2.03 -34.65
CA MET A 527 -17.69 -2.62 -33.35
C MET A 527 -16.17 -2.64 -33.09
N GLN A 528 -15.36 -1.91 -33.86
CA GLN A 528 -13.92 -1.77 -33.62
C GLN A 528 -13.66 -0.90 -32.38
N VAL A 529 -12.85 -1.41 -31.45
CA VAL A 529 -12.62 -0.66 -30.20
C VAL A 529 -11.59 0.46 -30.37
N PRO A 530 -11.94 1.71 -29.98
CA PRO A 530 -11.03 2.84 -29.97
C PRO A 530 -9.77 2.60 -29.13
N PHE A 531 -8.66 3.22 -29.55
CA PHE A 531 -7.36 3.01 -28.90
C PHE A 531 -7.38 3.35 -27.40
N ILE A 532 -8.01 4.46 -27.01
CA ILE A 532 -8.08 4.91 -25.60
C ILE A 532 -8.80 3.90 -24.70
N CYS A 533 -9.79 3.18 -25.24
CA CYS A 533 -10.56 2.17 -24.53
C CYS A 533 -9.76 0.89 -24.28
N ASN A 534 -8.59 0.69 -24.90
CA ASN A 534 -7.68 -0.40 -24.54
C ASN A 534 -7.06 -0.22 -23.14
N PHE A 535 -6.98 1.01 -22.62
CA PHE A 535 -6.45 1.31 -21.29
C PHE A 535 -7.49 1.21 -20.17
N ILE A 536 -8.68 0.69 -20.46
CA ILE A 536 -9.82 0.63 -19.55
C ILE A 536 -10.03 -0.83 -19.11
N PRO A 537 -9.57 -1.24 -17.91
CA PRO A 537 -9.79 -2.59 -17.39
C PRO A 537 -11.24 -3.06 -17.42
N LEU A 538 -12.18 -2.16 -17.15
CA LEU A 538 -13.60 -2.52 -17.05
C LEU A 538 -14.19 -2.98 -18.39
N ARG A 539 -13.68 -2.46 -19.52
CA ARG A 539 -14.02 -2.96 -20.85
C ARG A 539 -13.64 -4.44 -20.98
N TRP A 540 -12.40 -4.78 -20.62
CA TRP A 540 -11.88 -6.13 -20.81
C TRP A 540 -12.65 -7.16 -19.99
N SER A 541 -13.03 -6.81 -18.76
CA SER A 541 -13.85 -7.69 -17.93
C SER A 541 -15.30 -7.76 -18.40
N TYR A 542 -15.88 -6.65 -18.89
CA TYR A 542 -17.23 -6.62 -19.43
C TYR A 542 -17.37 -7.48 -20.69
N GLU A 543 -16.50 -7.27 -21.68
CA GLU A 543 -16.43 -8.09 -22.88
C GLU A 543 -16.32 -9.58 -22.54
N SER A 544 -15.46 -9.91 -21.59
CA SER A 544 -15.23 -11.30 -21.20
C SER A 544 -16.42 -11.92 -20.52
N LEU A 545 -17.13 -11.19 -19.66
CA LEU A 545 -18.26 -11.73 -18.92
C LEU A 545 -19.49 -11.90 -19.83
N ILE A 546 -19.70 -11.00 -20.80
CA ILE A 546 -20.72 -11.14 -21.85
C ILE A 546 -20.42 -12.36 -22.73
N VAL A 547 -19.19 -12.48 -23.26
CA VAL A 547 -18.78 -13.64 -24.06
C VAL A 547 -18.86 -14.94 -23.25
N ALA A 548 -18.46 -14.91 -21.98
CA ALA A 548 -18.55 -16.06 -21.10
C ALA A 548 -20.01 -16.46 -20.81
N GLN A 549 -20.93 -15.49 -20.71
CA GLN A 549 -22.34 -15.77 -20.51
C GLN A 549 -22.96 -16.48 -21.72
N ASP A 550 -22.60 -16.12 -22.95
CA ASP A 550 -23.05 -16.80 -24.17
C ASP A 550 -22.39 -18.18 -24.36
N THR A 551 -21.08 -18.30 -24.06
CA THR A 551 -20.30 -19.48 -24.46
C THR A 551 -20.11 -20.53 -23.37
N LEU A 552 -20.13 -20.16 -22.08
CA LEU A 552 -19.78 -21.06 -20.97
C LEU A 552 -20.97 -21.49 -20.11
N ASN A 553 -22.19 -21.08 -20.46
CA ASN A 553 -23.39 -21.58 -19.81
C ASN A 553 -23.60 -23.09 -20.08
N PRO A 554 -24.31 -23.83 -19.20
CA PRO A 554 -24.50 -25.27 -19.34
C PRO A 554 -25.06 -25.70 -20.71
N LEU A 555 -26.03 -24.96 -21.24
CA LEU A 555 -26.64 -25.23 -22.54
C LEU A 555 -25.61 -25.06 -23.68
N ALA A 556 -24.90 -23.93 -23.71
CA ALA A 556 -23.88 -23.63 -24.70
C ALA A 556 -22.73 -24.64 -24.67
N LYS A 557 -22.32 -25.11 -23.49
CA LYS A 557 -21.31 -26.17 -23.36
C LYS A 557 -21.78 -27.49 -23.97
N ALA A 558 -23.01 -27.92 -23.65
CA ALA A 558 -23.58 -29.13 -24.22
C ALA A 558 -23.69 -29.05 -25.75
N ILE A 559 -24.17 -27.90 -26.26
CA ILE A 559 -24.26 -27.63 -27.70
C ILE A 559 -22.86 -27.66 -28.35
N ALA A 560 -21.87 -26.97 -27.77
CA ALA A 560 -20.52 -26.92 -28.31
C ALA A 560 -19.85 -28.30 -28.37
N GLU A 561 -20.08 -29.16 -27.37
CA GLU A 561 -19.61 -30.54 -27.37
C GLU A 561 -20.26 -31.36 -28.50
N ILE A 562 -21.58 -31.26 -28.66
CA ILE A 562 -22.32 -31.92 -29.75
C ILE A 562 -21.81 -31.44 -31.11
N GLU A 563 -21.63 -30.12 -31.29
CA GLU A 563 -21.11 -29.54 -32.53
C GLU A 563 -19.68 -29.97 -32.82
N HIS A 564 -18.82 -30.06 -31.81
CA HIS A 564 -17.45 -30.53 -31.97
C HIS A 564 -17.43 -31.98 -32.51
N HIS A 565 -18.23 -32.87 -31.92
CA HIS A 565 -18.36 -34.26 -32.40
C HIS A 565 -18.96 -34.32 -33.81
N LYS A 566 -20.01 -33.53 -34.08
CA LYS A 566 -20.59 -33.40 -35.43
C LYS A 566 -19.54 -32.99 -36.46
N LYS A 567 -18.74 -31.95 -36.17
CA LYS A 567 -17.68 -31.46 -37.06
C LYS A 567 -16.59 -32.50 -37.27
N SER A 568 -16.19 -33.21 -36.21
CA SER A 568 -15.16 -34.27 -36.28
C SER A 568 -15.56 -35.44 -37.19
N LEU A 569 -16.85 -35.77 -37.24
CA LEU A 569 -17.39 -36.79 -38.14
C LEU A 569 -17.47 -36.27 -39.57
N LEU A 570 -17.96 -35.03 -39.77
CA LEU A 570 -18.05 -34.41 -41.08
C LEU A 570 -16.69 -34.24 -41.77
N THR A 571 -15.61 -34.02 -41.01
CA THR A 571 -14.25 -33.89 -41.57
C THR A 571 -13.67 -35.20 -42.12
N LYS A 572 -14.26 -36.38 -41.84
CA LYS A 572 -13.75 -37.67 -42.32
C LYS A 572 -14.10 -37.97 -43.79
N GLY A 573 -14.98 -37.18 -44.42
CA GLY A 573 -15.35 -37.34 -45.84
C GLY A 573 -16.26 -38.54 -46.11
N LYS A 574 -15.74 -39.78 -46.03
CA LYS A 574 -16.53 -41.02 -46.20
C LYS A 574 -16.88 -41.63 -44.84
N LEU A 575 -18.16 -41.58 -44.49
CA LEU A 575 -18.70 -42.11 -43.23
C LEU A 575 -19.17 -43.56 -43.42
N THR A 576 -18.81 -44.43 -42.47
CA THR A 576 -19.42 -45.76 -42.34
C THR A 576 -20.89 -45.65 -41.90
N GLU A 577 -21.72 -46.68 -42.14
CA GLU A 577 -23.14 -46.66 -41.72
C GLU A 577 -23.31 -46.38 -40.21
N LYS A 578 -22.46 -46.96 -39.37
CA LYS A 578 -22.43 -46.68 -37.92
C LYS A 578 -22.06 -45.23 -37.60
N GLU A 579 -21.20 -44.59 -38.38
CA GLU A 579 -20.84 -43.18 -38.19
C GLU A 579 -21.92 -42.24 -38.72
N LYS A 580 -22.68 -42.64 -39.74
CA LYS A 580 -23.89 -41.92 -40.18
C LYS A 580 -24.97 -41.96 -39.11
N GLU A 581 -25.22 -43.12 -38.50
CA GLU A 581 -26.16 -43.25 -37.37
C GLU A 581 -25.75 -42.34 -36.21
N LYS A 582 -24.47 -42.36 -35.82
CA LYS A 582 -23.96 -41.44 -34.79
C LYS A 582 -24.14 -39.97 -35.17
N LEU A 583 -23.87 -39.61 -36.43
CA LEU A 583 -24.06 -38.24 -36.90
C LEU A 583 -25.54 -37.81 -36.79
N ASN A 584 -26.48 -38.70 -37.10
CA ASN A 584 -27.91 -38.44 -36.94
C ASN A 584 -28.27 -38.31 -35.44
N GLN A 585 -27.78 -39.21 -34.58
CA GLN A 585 -27.96 -39.08 -33.12
C GLN A 585 -27.48 -37.72 -32.59
N TYR A 586 -26.33 -37.22 -33.06
CA TYR A 586 -25.85 -35.89 -32.67
C TYR A 586 -26.71 -34.74 -33.23
N LYS A 587 -27.28 -34.87 -34.43
CA LYS A 587 -28.22 -33.87 -34.98
C LYS A 587 -29.53 -33.85 -34.18
N ASP A 588 -30.06 -35.02 -33.84
CA ASP A 588 -31.28 -35.13 -33.07
C ASP A 588 -31.06 -34.62 -31.64
N ALA A 589 -29.93 -34.96 -31.02
CA ALA A 589 -29.57 -34.45 -29.71
C ALA A 589 -29.40 -32.93 -29.68
N TYR A 590 -28.88 -32.31 -30.74
CA TYR A 590 -28.80 -30.85 -30.85
C TYR A 590 -30.20 -30.22 -30.73
N THR A 591 -31.17 -30.72 -31.49
CA THR A 591 -32.56 -30.24 -31.48
C THR A 591 -33.22 -30.48 -30.14
N VAL A 592 -33.05 -31.68 -29.57
CA VAL A 592 -33.61 -32.05 -28.27
C VAL A 592 -33.05 -31.16 -27.16
N VAL A 593 -31.74 -30.96 -27.09
CA VAL A 593 -31.09 -30.13 -26.07
C VAL A 593 -31.56 -28.68 -26.15
N PHE A 594 -31.79 -28.15 -27.35
CA PHE A 594 -32.32 -26.80 -27.53
C PHE A 594 -33.77 -26.67 -27.08
N GLY A 595 -34.62 -27.66 -27.37
CA GLY A 595 -36.06 -27.65 -27.07
C GLY A 595 -36.46 -28.26 -25.73
N ILE A 596 -35.51 -28.71 -24.91
CA ILE A 596 -35.86 -29.44 -23.68
C ILE A 596 -36.52 -28.53 -22.65
N THR A 597 -37.60 -29.04 -22.03
CA THR A 597 -38.34 -28.33 -20.99
C THR A 597 -38.20 -29.02 -19.64
N GLY A 598 -38.26 -28.26 -18.56
CA GLY A 598 -38.15 -28.78 -17.20
C GLY A 598 -38.90 -27.94 -16.18
N LYS A 599 -39.08 -28.49 -14.96
CA LYS A 599 -39.75 -27.76 -13.86
C LYS A 599 -38.89 -26.63 -13.32
N ASN A 600 -37.58 -26.87 -13.23
CA ASN A 600 -36.58 -25.95 -12.69
C ASN A 600 -35.29 -26.04 -13.53
N PRO A 601 -34.41 -25.03 -13.51
CA PRO A 601 -33.10 -25.07 -14.19
C PRO A 601 -32.27 -26.31 -13.84
N LYS A 602 -32.30 -26.75 -12.58
CA LYS A 602 -31.61 -27.98 -12.14
C LYS A 602 -32.12 -29.24 -12.83
N ASP A 603 -33.42 -29.35 -13.09
CA ASP A 603 -34.03 -30.49 -13.81
C ASP A 603 -33.58 -30.49 -15.26
N ILE A 604 -33.57 -29.31 -15.91
CA ILE A 604 -33.05 -29.13 -17.27
C ILE A 604 -31.59 -29.58 -17.35
N LYS A 605 -30.75 -29.16 -16.41
CA LYS A 605 -29.34 -29.58 -16.35
C LYS A 605 -29.18 -31.10 -16.23
N ILE A 606 -29.93 -31.73 -15.34
CA ILE A 606 -29.90 -33.20 -15.18
C ILE A 606 -30.30 -33.90 -16.49
N LYS A 607 -31.30 -33.38 -17.21
CA LYS A 607 -31.69 -33.94 -18.51
C LYS A 607 -30.61 -33.74 -19.57
N ILE A 608 -29.96 -32.57 -19.61
CA ILE A 608 -28.81 -32.32 -20.50
C ILE A 608 -27.66 -33.29 -20.21
N ASP A 609 -27.31 -33.50 -18.93
CA ASP A 609 -26.26 -34.43 -18.53
C ASP A 609 -26.62 -35.89 -18.89
N LYS A 610 -27.89 -36.29 -18.75
CA LYS A 610 -28.36 -37.60 -19.21
C LYS A 610 -28.23 -37.79 -20.72
N ILE A 611 -28.61 -36.78 -21.52
CA ILE A 611 -28.46 -36.82 -22.98
C ILE A 611 -26.99 -37.00 -23.35
N ARG A 612 -26.09 -36.28 -22.66
CA ARG A 612 -24.65 -36.41 -22.84
C ARG A 612 -24.16 -37.84 -22.55
N ASP A 613 -24.57 -38.45 -21.44
CA ASP A 613 -24.19 -39.81 -21.08
C ASP A 613 -24.75 -40.86 -22.07
N GLU A 614 -25.98 -40.66 -22.56
CA GLU A 614 -26.60 -41.50 -23.58
C GLU A 614 -25.90 -41.41 -24.94
N LEU A 615 -25.42 -40.21 -25.31
CA LEU A 615 -24.61 -40.00 -26.51
C LEU A 615 -23.25 -40.71 -26.41
N ILE A 616 -22.59 -40.65 -25.25
CA ILE A 616 -21.31 -41.34 -25.02
C ILE A 616 -21.49 -42.87 -25.09
N SER A 617 -22.60 -43.37 -24.54
CA SER A 617 -22.91 -44.82 -24.54
C SER A 617 -23.54 -45.33 -25.85
N ASN A 618 -23.74 -44.47 -26.85
CA ASN A 618 -24.45 -44.75 -28.12
C ASN A 618 -25.86 -45.35 -27.92
N LYS A 619 -26.56 -44.95 -26.85
CA LYS A 619 -27.94 -45.38 -26.53
C LYS A 619 -28.96 -44.25 -26.60
N PHE A 620 -28.54 -43.11 -27.16
CA PHE A 620 -29.38 -41.94 -27.28
C PHE A 620 -30.58 -42.21 -28.20
N ASP A 621 -31.75 -41.80 -27.73
CA ASP A 621 -33.03 -41.94 -28.41
C ASP A 621 -33.82 -40.64 -28.18
N ALA A 622 -34.13 -39.94 -29.27
CA ALA A 622 -34.71 -38.61 -29.23
C ALA A 622 -36.17 -38.63 -28.74
N ASP A 623 -36.91 -39.70 -29.05
CA ASP A 623 -38.35 -39.83 -28.74
C ASP A 623 -38.62 -39.83 -27.24
N LYS A 624 -37.65 -40.24 -26.42
CA LYS A 624 -37.73 -40.20 -24.96
C LYS A 624 -37.87 -38.79 -24.38
N TYR A 625 -37.40 -37.78 -25.12
CA TYR A 625 -37.31 -36.40 -24.65
C TYR A 625 -38.36 -35.47 -25.28
N TYR A 626 -39.01 -35.90 -26.37
CA TYR A 626 -40.18 -35.22 -26.92
C TYR A 626 -41.43 -35.52 -26.07
N SER A 627 -41.67 -34.72 -25.03
CA SER A 627 -42.90 -34.82 -24.24
C SER A 627 -44.00 -33.91 -24.79
N ASN A 628 -45.21 -34.46 -24.99
CA ASN A 628 -46.40 -33.69 -25.36
C ASN A 628 -46.79 -32.67 -24.26
N ASN A 629 -46.73 -31.38 -24.59
CA ASN A 629 -47.37 -30.24 -23.93
C ASN A 629 -47.30 -30.19 -22.38
N ASN A 630 -46.15 -29.78 -21.84
CA ASN A 630 -46.10 -29.21 -20.48
C ASN A 630 -46.36 -27.70 -20.54
N GLN A 631 -47.64 -27.29 -20.54
CA GLN A 631 -47.99 -25.87 -20.39
C GLN A 631 -47.40 -25.33 -19.08
N GLY A 632 -46.51 -24.33 -19.17
CA GLY A 632 -45.84 -23.71 -18.02
C GLY A 632 -44.46 -24.26 -17.64
N ALA A 633 -43.87 -25.18 -18.42
CA ALA A 633 -42.50 -25.63 -18.18
C ALA A 633 -41.45 -24.64 -18.72
N LEU A 634 -40.34 -24.49 -18.00
CA LEU A 634 -39.23 -23.62 -18.38
C LEU A 634 -38.43 -24.28 -19.52
N SER A 635 -38.20 -23.55 -20.61
CA SER A 635 -37.33 -24.00 -21.72
C SER A 635 -35.85 -23.91 -21.33
N SER A 636 -35.01 -24.75 -21.94
CA SER A 636 -33.56 -24.70 -21.77
C SER A 636 -32.96 -23.35 -22.20
N THR A 637 -33.50 -22.76 -23.26
CA THR A 637 -33.12 -21.43 -23.75
C THR A 637 -33.46 -20.38 -22.71
N ASP A 638 -34.68 -20.41 -22.17
CA ASP A 638 -35.14 -19.42 -21.18
C ASP A 638 -34.41 -19.53 -19.84
N ALA A 639 -33.88 -20.72 -19.54
CA ALA A 639 -33.13 -21.00 -18.31
C ALA A 639 -31.66 -20.55 -18.38
N TYR A 640 -31.01 -20.64 -19.55
CA TYR A 640 -29.55 -20.52 -19.67
C TYR A 640 -29.06 -19.54 -20.74
N GLN A 641 -29.89 -19.15 -21.70
CA GLN A 641 -29.54 -18.25 -22.80
C GLN A 641 -30.35 -16.96 -22.72
N ASN A 642 -29.67 -15.82 -22.60
CA ASN A 642 -30.32 -14.51 -22.61
C ASN A 642 -30.36 -13.94 -24.03
N GLY A 643 -31.55 -13.54 -24.49
CA GLY A 643 -31.76 -13.02 -25.85
C GLY A 643 -30.90 -11.80 -26.16
N LYS A 644 -30.89 -10.79 -25.28
CA LYS A 644 -30.10 -9.56 -25.52
C LYS A 644 -28.60 -9.81 -25.58
N ILE A 645 -28.07 -10.69 -24.72
CA ILE A 645 -26.65 -11.08 -24.79
C ILE A 645 -26.35 -11.78 -26.12
N ARG A 646 -27.25 -12.66 -26.57
CA ARG A 646 -27.10 -13.37 -27.83
C ARG A 646 -27.11 -12.40 -29.01
N ASP A 647 -28.00 -11.42 -29.02
CA ASP A 647 -28.09 -10.39 -30.07
C ASP A 647 -26.78 -9.60 -30.18
N LEU A 648 -26.19 -9.20 -29.04
CA LEU A 648 -24.91 -8.47 -29.01
C LEU A 648 -23.76 -9.30 -29.59
N ILE A 649 -23.70 -10.60 -29.26
CA ILE A 649 -22.68 -11.51 -29.78
C ILE A 649 -22.88 -11.75 -31.28
N ILE A 650 -24.12 -11.97 -31.73
CA ILE A 650 -24.43 -12.16 -33.15
C ILE A 650 -24.08 -10.91 -33.96
N LYS A 651 -24.39 -9.71 -33.44
CA LYS A 651 -23.99 -8.45 -34.08
C LYS A 651 -22.48 -8.39 -34.29
N ALA A 652 -21.69 -8.74 -33.27
CA ALA A 652 -20.23 -8.78 -33.36
C ALA A 652 -19.71 -9.85 -34.35
N GLU A 653 -20.35 -11.02 -34.42
CA GLU A 653 -19.99 -12.07 -35.38
C GLU A 653 -20.31 -11.67 -36.84
N ILE A 654 -21.43 -10.97 -37.06
CA ILE A 654 -21.79 -10.44 -38.38
C ILE A 654 -20.77 -9.39 -38.82
N ASP A 655 -20.44 -8.43 -37.95
CA ASP A 655 -19.46 -7.37 -38.26
C ASP A 655 -18.06 -7.94 -38.54
N MET A 656 -17.67 -9.02 -37.86
CA MET A 656 -16.42 -9.73 -38.13
C MET A 656 -16.40 -10.47 -39.49
N LEU A 657 -17.58 -10.86 -39.99
CA LEU A 657 -17.73 -11.57 -41.27
C LEU A 657 -18.09 -10.63 -42.43
N ASP A 658 -18.28 -9.33 -42.18
CA ASP A 658 -18.64 -8.38 -43.22
C ASP A 658 -17.49 -8.22 -44.23
N TYR A 659 -17.74 -8.74 -45.44
CA TYR A 659 -16.78 -8.76 -46.54
C TYR A 659 -16.48 -7.37 -47.09
N ARG A 660 -17.38 -6.39 -46.91
CA ARG A 660 -17.20 -5.00 -47.40
C ARG A 660 -15.98 -4.32 -46.77
N ILE A 661 -15.60 -4.75 -45.57
CA ILE A 661 -14.44 -4.25 -44.83
C ILE A 661 -13.13 -4.87 -45.35
N HIS A 662 -13.22 -6.05 -45.98
CA HIS A 662 -12.06 -6.85 -46.42
C HIS A 662 -11.70 -6.71 -47.91
N GLU A 663 -12.53 -6.09 -48.74
CA GLU A 663 -12.32 -6.04 -50.19
C GLU A 663 -11.22 -5.06 -50.65
N ASN A 664 -10.90 -4.01 -49.89
CA ASN A 664 -10.01 -2.93 -50.39
C ASN A 664 -8.64 -2.80 -49.71
N ASP A 665 -8.38 -3.50 -48.59
CA ASP A 665 -7.12 -3.39 -47.86
C ASP A 665 -6.45 -4.76 -47.63
N ASN A 666 -5.42 -5.06 -48.43
CA ASN A 666 -4.54 -6.23 -48.23
C ASN A 666 -3.83 -6.23 -46.86
N LYS A 667 -3.93 -5.14 -46.08
CA LYS A 667 -3.38 -4.99 -44.73
C LYS A 667 -4.38 -5.23 -43.59
N ASN A 668 -5.70 -5.28 -43.85
CA ASN A 668 -6.76 -5.35 -42.82
C ASN A 668 -7.46 -6.73 -42.72
N LYS A 669 -6.76 -7.84 -42.97
CA LYS A 669 -7.37 -9.19 -42.84
C LYS A 669 -7.69 -9.63 -41.39
N ASP A 670 -7.27 -8.87 -40.39
CA ASP A 670 -7.35 -9.26 -38.97
C ASP A 670 -7.88 -8.14 -38.05
N ILE A 671 -9.10 -7.68 -38.28
CA ILE A 671 -9.76 -6.71 -37.40
C ILE A 671 -10.29 -7.44 -36.15
N ASN A 672 -9.87 -6.98 -34.97
CA ASN A 672 -10.39 -7.48 -33.70
C ASN A 672 -11.62 -6.66 -33.29
N VAL A 673 -12.77 -7.32 -33.28
CA VAL A 673 -14.08 -6.74 -32.98
C VAL A 673 -14.43 -6.91 -31.49
N PHE A 674 -15.12 -5.93 -30.91
CA PHE A 674 -15.66 -5.99 -29.55
C PHE A 674 -16.70 -7.13 -29.42
N LEU A 675 -16.66 -7.88 -28.33
CA LEU A 675 -17.55 -9.05 -28.08
C LEU A 675 -17.32 -10.25 -29.02
N GLY A 676 -16.33 -10.21 -29.91
CA GLY A 676 -15.95 -11.37 -30.72
C GLY A 676 -15.46 -12.55 -29.86
N LYS A 677 -15.79 -13.79 -30.25
CA LYS A 677 -15.40 -15.01 -29.50
C LYS A 677 -13.91 -15.34 -29.58
N SER A 678 -13.25 -14.96 -30.68
CA SER A 678 -11.82 -15.14 -30.92
C SER A 678 -11.20 -13.88 -31.47
N LYS A 679 -9.95 -13.61 -31.07
CA LYS A 679 -9.13 -12.50 -31.56
C LYS A 679 -7.92 -13.05 -32.29
N LYS A 680 -7.51 -12.39 -33.36
CA LYS A 680 -6.28 -12.74 -34.09
C LYS A 680 -5.17 -11.78 -33.68
N ILE A 681 -4.03 -12.34 -33.28
CA ILE A 681 -2.80 -11.61 -32.98
C ILE A 681 -1.65 -12.36 -33.65
N LEU A 682 -0.89 -11.67 -34.51
CA LEU A 682 0.29 -12.23 -35.19
C LEU A 682 -0.03 -13.59 -35.86
N ASP A 683 -1.09 -13.63 -36.67
CA ASP A 683 -1.62 -14.81 -37.38
C ASP A 683 -2.09 -15.99 -36.50
N LYS A 684 -2.11 -15.86 -35.17
CA LYS A 684 -2.67 -16.87 -34.26
C LYS A 684 -4.04 -16.45 -33.72
N GLN A 685 -5.01 -17.36 -33.82
CA GLN A 685 -6.32 -17.20 -33.16
C GLN A 685 -6.20 -17.53 -31.67
N ILE A 686 -6.53 -16.55 -30.83
CA ILE A 686 -6.57 -16.66 -29.37
C ILE A 686 -8.01 -16.42 -28.92
N SER A 687 -8.51 -17.24 -27.99
CA SER A 687 -9.82 -17.00 -27.39
C SER A 687 -9.82 -15.66 -26.64
N THR A 688 -10.88 -14.87 -26.83
CA THR A 688 -11.06 -13.56 -26.18
C THR A 688 -10.94 -13.67 -24.66
N LEU A 689 -11.48 -14.74 -24.07
CA LEU A 689 -11.40 -14.99 -22.63
C LEU A 689 -9.94 -15.14 -22.14
N ARG A 690 -9.09 -15.88 -22.87
CA ARG A 690 -7.68 -16.07 -22.47
C ARG A 690 -6.89 -14.76 -22.59
N MET A 691 -7.11 -14.04 -23.69
CA MET A 691 -6.44 -12.78 -23.94
C MET A 691 -6.80 -11.73 -22.87
N ASN A 692 -8.09 -11.56 -22.61
CA ASN A 692 -8.59 -10.56 -21.67
C ASN A 692 -8.16 -10.88 -20.23
N ALA A 693 -8.09 -12.16 -19.85
CA ALA A 693 -7.56 -12.57 -18.54
C ALA A 693 -6.08 -12.18 -18.36
N LEU A 694 -5.24 -12.39 -19.39
CA LEU A 694 -3.84 -11.98 -19.37
C LEU A 694 -3.69 -10.46 -19.29
N VAL A 695 -4.54 -9.71 -20.01
CA VAL A 695 -4.55 -8.25 -19.98
C VAL A 695 -4.90 -7.72 -18.58
N LEU A 696 -5.94 -8.25 -17.93
CA LEU A 696 -6.31 -7.87 -16.56
C LEU A 696 -5.18 -8.19 -15.57
N LEU A 697 -4.56 -9.37 -15.67
CA LEU A 697 -3.40 -9.72 -14.86
C LEU A 697 -2.26 -8.70 -15.07
N SER A 698 -1.95 -8.36 -16.32
CA SER A 698 -0.93 -7.37 -16.67
C SER A 698 -1.22 -6.01 -16.05
N PHE A 699 -2.47 -5.54 -16.05
CA PHE A 699 -2.85 -4.29 -15.39
C PHE A 699 -2.54 -4.33 -13.89
N THR A 700 -2.94 -5.41 -13.19
CA THR A 700 -2.68 -5.52 -11.74
C THR A 700 -1.18 -5.51 -11.44
N LEU A 701 -0.39 -6.28 -12.19
CA LEU A 701 1.06 -6.38 -11.98
C LEU A 701 1.78 -5.07 -12.30
N ALA A 702 1.40 -4.38 -13.38
CA ALA A 702 1.97 -3.10 -13.76
C ALA A 702 1.69 -2.01 -12.71
N ILE A 703 0.46 -1.94 -12.19
CA ILE A 703 0.08 -0.98 -11.14
C ILE A 703 0.85 -1.27 -9.84
N LEU A 704 0.94 -2.54 -9.42
CA LEU A 704 1.69 -2.93 -8.23
C LEU A 704 3.19 -2.65 -8.38
N PHE A 705 3.76 -2.92 -9.55
CA PHE A 705 5.15 -2.60 -9.85
C PHE A 705 5.39 -1.09 -9.76
N TYR A 706 4.55 -0.27 -10.39
CA TYR A 706 4.65 1.19 -10.33
C TYR A 706 4.49 1.73 -8.90
N LEU A 707 3.52 1.22 -8.14
CA LEU A 707 3.34 1.51 -6.72
C LEU A 707 4.62 1.20 -5.92
N SER A 708 5.22 0.04 -6.16
CA SER A 708 6.45 -0.35 -5.47
C SER A 708 7.63 0.57 -5.80
N LEU A 709 7.72 1.06 -7.05
CA LEU A 709 8.71 2.04 -7.46
C LEU A 709 8.48 3.40 -6.78
N ILE A 710 7.23 3.86 -6.67
CA ILE A 710 6.87 5.09 -5.96
C ILE A 710 7.27 4.98 -4.49
N LEU A 711 6.85 3.91 -3.80
CA LEU A 711 7.17 3.71 -2.38
C LEU A 711 8.67 3.52 -2.15
N ARG A 712 9.36 2.84 -3.06
CA ARG A 712 10.83 2.72 -3.05
C ARG A 712 11.49 4.08 -3.24
N LYS A 713 10.98 4.93 -4.13
CA LYS A 713 11.48 6.30 -4.31
C LYS A 713 11.18 7.17 -3.09
N GLN A 714 10.00 7.06 -2.48
CA GLN A 714 9.62 7.80 -1.28
C GLN A 714 10.41 7.38 -0.04
N SER A 715 10.76 6.10 0.08
CA SER A 715 11.55 5.58 1.20
C SER A 715 13.08 5.68 0.99
N LEU A 716 13.57 5.54 -0.25
CA LEU A 716 15.00 5.63 -0.57
C LEU A 716 15.47 7.03 -0.93
N LYS A 717 14.60 7.97 -1.32
CA LYS A 717 14.97 9.39 -1.33
C LYS A 717 15.20 9.83 0.11
N VAL A 718 16.43 9.63 0.54
CA VAL A 718 17.12 10.58 1.39
C VAL A 718 17.07 11.89 0.59
N LYS A 719 16.12 12.78 0.93
CA LYS A 719 16.00 14.06 0.21
C LYS A 719 17.33 14.78 0.33
N SER A 720 18.11 14.84 -0.75
CA SER A 720 18.98 15.98 -0.99
C SER A 720 18.05 17.04 -1.57
N ASN A 721 17.39 17.78 -0.69
CA ASN A 721 16.81 19.04 -1.14
C ASN A 721 17.94 20.04 -1.25
#